data_AF-A0A9X8DP99-F1
#
_entry.id   AF-A0A9X8DP99-F1
#
_cell.length_a   1.000
_cell.length_b   1.000
_cell.length_c   1.000
_cell.angle_alpha   90.00
_cell.angle_beta   90.00
_cell.angle_gamma   90.00
#
_symmetry.space_group_name_H-M   'P 1'
#
loop_
_entity.id
_entity.type
_entity.pdbx_description
1 polymer ?
#
loop_
_entity_poly.entity_id
_entity_poly.type
_entity_poly.pdbx_seq_one_letter_code
_entity_poly.pdbx_strand_id
1 'polypeptide(L)'
;MMMGWKARALVLSISVALAMAKVSMGVHRAFELASTADVVVEYARPSSVHTLMAALPIHLDHQDTSSSSQLNQRDNARRTAMYQTLVAESTKARAALVAQFPSAQCTHVWIKTSAFCNGLTVDQVHGIAALSSVHKIDVPFTVRLHSTLSRDGRKAVLPVQKKAAADANISSDDPPSSSSSRVVEWGVATIGAPDVWHHTTGEGIVVGSIDTGANANHEAIKHNFRRVKGWFNPYNTTTDIGGDDLPMDSHGHGTHTIGTMVGSHGIGVAPGAQWIACLGLNGDVGSQLALVQCAQFVMCPSRQDGSHSECKLGADVVNNSWGDDGGGAYNDWFQDIVAIWQYVGITPVFSAGNSGPNCATTGNPARYDNVLAVGAVGSYANDPTQLAFFSAKGPVATGYPSSSSNAAKAGGWRGKPDVVAPGFFTVSANARDDAGYMALAGTSMASPHVAGVVALLKSKQRDLTYADIYRLITSTADRAVLQPEPAAWTFKNGSVLGPGAVNCGDVLDSAWPNNRYGYGRVNVAAMFREDGSLKCGEGNDNGDASLSPPHCLLAHFHASPLQDEAKFCVDMQIARSRWRGWRNNEHAILRSKRHGSKGSLGGQGCKTIIPFKDALLAYIHERRDEEKFVRVFHMMRWIRRNQHEWLTTYLNTKKNPSTGYGSLCCLLRRICTRERLSQRVPCVNKVRQEVLDDVWLGYAAHFWSKYHDVPRSQILNTDVPTS
;
A
#
# COMPACT_ATOMS: atom_id res chain seq x y z
N MET A 1 45.83 33.91 11.46
CA MET A 1 44.82 34.21 10.42
C MET A 1 44.68 33.11 9.36
N MET A 2 45.76 32.50 8.84
CA MET A 2 45.69 31.43 7.81
C MET A 2 45.05 30.10 8.26
N MET A 3 45.10 29.75 9.55
CA MET A 3 44.46 28.52 10.08
C MET A 3 42.92 28.57 10.07
N GLY A 4 42.33 29.75 10.29
CA GLY A 4 40.87 29.93 10.22
C GLY A 4 40.30 29.85 8.80
N TRP A 5 41.10 30.20 7.80
CA TRP A 5 40.73 30.07 6.38
C TRP A 5 40.71 28.61 5.92
N LYS A 6 41.69 27.80 6.30
CA LYS A 6 41.73 26.37 5.96
C LYS A 6 40.59 25.59 6.63
N ALA A 7 40.26 25.90 7.88
CA ALA A 7 39.13 25.28 8.58
C ALA A 7 37.78 25.69 7.97
N ARG A 8 37.59 26.97 7.60
CA ARG A 8 36.38 27.43 6.89
C ARG A 8 36.26 26.84 5.49
N ALA A 9 37.36 26.73 4.75
CA ALA A 9 37.38 26.09 3.44
C ALA A 9 37.04 24.59 3.52
N LEU A 10 37.58 23.88 4.52
CA LEU A 10 37.26 22.46 4.74
C LEU A 10 35.79 22.23 5.11
N VAL A 11 35.22 23.08 5.97
CA VAL A 11 33.78 23.02 6.35
C VAL A 11 32.88 23.37 5.16
N LEU A 12 33.27 24.34 4.32
CA LEU A 12 32.57 24.63 3.06
C LEU A 12 32.61 23.44 2.10
N SER A 13 33.79 22.84 1.89
CA SER A 13 33.95 21.71 0.98
C SER A 13 33.18 20.47 1.42
N ILE A 14 33.11 20.19 2.73
CA ILE A 14 32.32 19.08 3.30
C ILE A 14 30.82 19.36 3.15
N SER A 15 30.38 20.60 3.41
CA SER A 15 28.96 20.98 3.27
C SER A 15 28.48 20.92 1.82
N VAL A 16 29.32 21.31 0.87
CA VAL A 16 29.05 21.18 -0.58
C VAL A 16 29.00 19.70 -0.98
N ALA A 17 29.94 18.86 -0.54
CA ALA A 17 29.93 17.43 -0.84
C ALA A 17 28.70 16.70 -0.27
N LEU A 18 28.27 17.06 0.95
CA LEU A 18 27.04 16.53 1.57
C LEU A 18 25.77 17.01 0.85
N ALA A 19 25.75 18.24 0.33
CA ALA A 19 24.66 18.73 -0.50
C ALA A 19 24.62 17.99 -1.85
N MET A 20 25.77 17.74 -2.48
CA MET A 20 25.86 17.00 -3.75
C MET A 20 25.36 15.55 -3.60
N ALA A 21 25.60 14.92 -2.46
CA ALA A 21 25.14 13.55 -2.21
C ALA A 21 23.61 13.39 -2.18
N LYS A 22 22.85 14.48 -2.04
CA LYS A 22 21.37 14.46 -2.07
C LYS A 22 20.81 14.59 -3.47
N VAL A 23 21.60 15.02 -4.45
CA VAL A 23 21.16 15.25 -5.83
C VAL A 23 21.39 13.98 -6.65
N SER A 24 20.35 13.50 -7.33
CA SER A 24 20.46 12.28 -8.13
C SER A 24 21.32 12.50 -9.38
N MET A 25 21.95 11.42 -9.87
CA MET A 25 22.68 11.48 -11.15
C MET A 25 21.79 11.91 -12.32
N GLY A 26 20.48 11.64 -12.26
CA GLY A 26 19.53 12.08 -13.28
C GLY A 26 19.47 13.60 -13.38
N VAL A 27 19.52 14.30 -12.24
CA VAL A 27 19.51 15.77 -12.20
C VAL A 27 20.80 16.34 -12.78
N HIS A 28 21.96 15.75 -12.44
CA HIS A 28 23.23 16.15 -13.04
C HIS A 28 23.24 15.98 -14.57
N ARG A 29 22.71 14.86 -15.08
CA ARG A 29 22.56 14.63 -16.53
C ARG A 29 21.60 15.63 -17.18
N ALA A 30 20.54 16.04 -16.50
CA ALA A 30 19.64 17.08 -17.01
C ALA A 30 20.40 18.40 -17.22
N PHE A 31 21.32 18.75 -16.32
CA PHE A 31 22.16 19.94 -16.46
C PHE A 31 23.23 19.85 -17.55
N GLU A 32 23.64 18.65 -17.95
CA GLU A 32 24.52 18.46 -19.12
C GLU A 32 23.77 18.78 -20.43
N LEU A 33 22.43 18.61 -20.44
CA LEU A 33 21.58 18.82 -21.62
C LEU A 33 20.98 20.23 -21.68
N ALA A 34 20.75 20.88 -20.53
CA ALA A 34 20.12 22.19 -20.44
C ALA A 34 20.64 23.00 -19.24
N SER A 35 20.56 24.33 -19.31
CA SER A 35 20.98 25.22 -18.21
C SER A 35 20.06 25.20 -16.98
N THR A 36 18.91 24.56 -17.09
CA THR A 36 17.89 24.44 -16.04
C THR A 36 17.32 23.03 -16.01
N ALA A 37 16.87 22.57 -14.83
CA ALA A 37 16.26 21.25 -14.65
C ALA A 37 14.97 21.33 -13.83
N ASP A 38 14.00 20.50 -14.19
CA ASP A 38 12.84 20.22 -13.35
C ASP A 38 13.22 19.16 -12.32
N VAL A 39 12.82 19.35 -11.07
CA VAL A 39 13.23 18.50 -9.96
C VAL A 39 12.10 18.20 -8.99
N VAL A 40 12.19 17.04 -8.33
CA VAL A 40 11.40 16.66 -7.17
C VAL A 40 12.28 16.75 -5.94
N VAL A 41 11.92 17.63 -5.02
CA VAL A 41 12.56 17.80 -3.72
C VAL A 41 11.77 16.98 -2.69
N GLU A 42 12.40 15.94 -2.18
CA GLU A 42 11.89 15.17 -1.05
C GLU A 42 12.48 15.69 0.25
N TYR A 43 11.61 16.06 1.19
CA TYR A 43 12.05 16.58 2.47
C TYR A 43 12.39 15.45 3.47
N ALA A 44 13.29 15.75 4.40
CA ALA A 44 13.64 14.91 5.54
C ALA A 44 12.40 14.69 6.39
N ARG A 45 11.97 13.43 6.46
CA ARG A 45 10.76 13.05 7.19
C ARG A 45 11.00 13.28 8.69
N PRO A 46 10.04 13.89 9.42
CA PRO A 46 9.87 13.53 10.83
C PRO A 46 9.59 12.03 10.85
N SER A 47 10.21 11.27 11.77
CA SER A 47 10.01 9.83 12.01
C SER A 47 8.85 9.20 11.23
N SER A 48 9.18 8.27 10.30
CA SER A 48 8.34 7.48 9.37
C SER A 48 6.81 7.68 9.41
N VAL A 49 6.12 7.60 8.27
CA VAL A 49 4.63 7.55 8.18
C VAL A 49 4.02 6.61 9.24
N HIS A 50 4.70 5.51 9.56
CA HIS A 50 4.36 4.59 10.66
C HIS A 50 4.36 5.23 12.07
N THR A 51 5.34 6.08 12.40
CA THR A 51 5.36 6.85 13.64
C THR A 51 4.25 7.89 13.67
N LEU A 52 3.96 8.53 12.54
CA LEU A 52 2.89 9.51 12.41
C LEU A 52 1.51 8.85 12.61
N MET A 53 1.30 7.69 11.99
CA MET A 53 0.13 6.83 12.19
C MET A 53 0.02 6.28 13.63
N ALA A 54 1.15 6.01 14.30
CA ALA A 54 1.18 5.52 15.67
C ALA A 54 1.01 6.63 16.72
N ALA A 55 1.39 7.87 16.40
CA ALA A 55 1.28 9.04 17.27
C ALA A 55 -0.12 9.65 17.29
N LEU A 56 -0.92 9.42 16.23
CA LEU A 56 -2.33 9.76 16.21
C LEU A 56 -3.09 8.78 17.12
N PRO A 57 -3.54 9.22 18.32
CA PRO A 57 -4.25 8.31 19.21
C PRO A 57 -5.56 7.88 18.54
N ILE A 58 -5.86 6.58 18.59
CA ILE A 58 -7.24 6.09 18.44
C ILE A 58 -7.98 6.44 19.74
N HIS A 59 -8.04 7.70 20.13
CA HIS A 59 -8.80 8.16 21.30
C HIS A 59 -10.12 8.73 20.83
N LEU A 60 -11.14 7.87 20.78
CA LEU A 60 -12.54 8.30 20.85
C LEU A 60 -13.27 7.24 21.67
N ASP A 61 -13.94 7.67 22.75
CA ASP A 61 -14.62 6.82 23.73
C ASP A 61 -15.55 5.80 23.08
N HIS A 62 -15.43 4.54 23.50
CA HIS A 62 -16.27 3.42 23.08
C HIS A 62 -17.52 3.30 23.97
N GLN A 63 -18.30 4.37 24.11
CA GLN A 63 -19.69 4.22 24.55
C GLN A 63 -20.58 4.05 23.31
N ASP A 64 -21.24 2.89 23.22
CA ASP A 64 -22.28 2.50 22.27
C ASP A 64 -22.30 3.19 20.89
N THR A 65 -21.55 2.64 19.92
CA THR A 65 -21.64 3.08 18.52
C THR A 65 -22.33 2.01 17.67
N SER A 66 -23.66 1.97 17.70
CA SER A 66 -24.50 0.99 16.96
C SER A 66 -25.03 1.52 15.62
N SER A 67 -24.83 2.79 15.28
CA SER A 67 -25.39 3.41 14.07
C SER A 67 -24.33 3.67 12.99
N SER A 68 -24.73 3.54 11.71
CA SER A 68 -23.90 3.83 10.53
C SER A 68 -23.41 5.28 10.47
N SER A 69 -24.16 6.22 11.06
CA SER A 69 -23.80 7.65 11.14
C SER A 69 -22.59 7.91 12.04
N GLN A 70 -22.48 7.20 13.17
CA GLN A 70 -21.35 7.33 14.10
C GLN A 70 -20.05 6.73 13.56
N LEU A 71 -20.13 5.63 12.78
CA LEU A 71 -18.97 5.04 12.09
C LEU A 71 -18.42 6.00 11.03
N ASN A 72 -19.30 6.63 10.24
CA ASN A 72 -18.90 7.64 9.26
C ASN A 72 -18.19 8.83 9.92
N GLN A 73 -18.69 9.31 11.07
CA GLN A 73 -18.04 10.39 11.82
C GLN A 73 -16.63 10.00 12.28
N ARG A 74 -16.40 8.75 12.68
CA ARG A 74 -15.10 8.26 13.13
C ARG A 74 -14.06 8.23 12.01
N ASP A 75 -14.40 7.68 10.84
CA ASP A 75 -13.46 7.61 9.72
C ASP A 75 -13.17 8.99 9.15
N ASN A 76 -14.18 9.87 9.15
CA ASN A 76 -14.01 11.28 8.79
C ASN A 76 -13.08 12.02 9.76
N ALA A 77 -13.19 11.78 11.06
CA ALA A 77 -12.28 12.34 12.06
C ALA A 77 -10.84 11.85 11.84
N ARG A 78 -10.65 10.55 11.58
CA ARG A 78 -9.33 9.97 11.29
C ARG A 78 -8.70 10.57 10.03
N ARG A 79 -9.47 10.67 8.94
CA ARG A 79 -9.05 11.33 7.69
C ARG A 79 -8.63 12.78 7.93
N THR A 80 -9.44 13.53 8.67
CA THR A 80 -9.21 14.95 8.96
C THR A 80 -7.97 15.15 9.83
N ALA A 81 -7.78 14.33 10.87
CA ALA A 81 -6.59 14.40 11.72
C ALA A 81 -5.31 14.09 10.92
N MET A 82 -5.32 13.03 10.11
CA MET A 82 -4.18 12.70 9.24
C MET A 82 -3.87 13.83 8.26
N TYR A 83 -4.89 14.40 7.61
CA TYR A 83 -4.72 15.56 6.73
C TYR A 83 -4.06 16.75 7.45
N GLN A 84 -4.57 17.13 8.63
CA GLN A 84 -4.03 18.26 9.41
C GLN A 84 -2.56 18.02 9.78
N THR A 85 -2.20 16.81 10.21
CA THR A 85 -0.81 16.47 10.53
C THR A 85 0.08 16.53 9.30
N LEU A 86 -0.33 15.95 8.16
CA LEU A 86 0.45 15.97 6.92
C LEU A 86 0.65 17.40 6.39
N VAL A 87 -0.38 18.24 6.45
CA VAL A 87 -0.30 19.65 6.06
C VAL A 87 0.64 20.44 6.97
N ALA A 88 0.57 20.20 8.29
CA ALA A 88 1.47 20.85 9.25
C ALA A 88 2.94 20.46 9.01
N GLU A 89 3.21 19.17 8.84
CA GLU A 89 4.57 18.68 8.56
C GLU A 89 5.09 19.17 7.21
N SER A 90 4.26 19.16 6.16
CA SER A 90 4.63 19.69 4.85
C SER A 90 4.92 21.20 4.91
N THR A 91 4.11 21.96 5.66
CA THR A 91 4.32 23.40 5.87
C THR A 91 5.63 23.68 6.59
N LYS A 92 5.95 22.92 7.65
CA LYS A 92 7.22 23.02 8.37
C LYS A 92 8.41 22.67 7.48
N ALA A 93 8.31 21.58 6.72
CA ALA A 93 9.39 21.09 5.86
C ALA A 93 9.76 22.07 4.74
N ARG A 94 8.75 22.71 4.12
CA ARG A 94 8.95 23.65 3.00
C ARG A 94 9.34 25.06 3.42
N ALA A 95 9.23 25.43 4.70
CA ALA A 95 9.43 26.80 5.17
C ALA A 95 10.78 27.39 4.75
N ALA A 96 11.87 26.62 4.88
CA ALA A 96 13.21 27.06 4.50
C ALA A 96 13.36 27.24 2.98
N LEU A 97 12.78 26.34 2.18
CA LEU A 97 12.81 26.45 0.72
C LEU A 97 12.07 27.71 0.26
N VAL A 98 10.85 27.91 0.74
CA VAL A 98 10.02 29.08 0.37
C VAL A 98 10.68 30.39 0.80
N ALA A 99 11.32 30.43 1.97
CA ALA A 99 11.98 31.63 2.48
C ALA A 99 13.29 31.97 1.73
N GLN A 100 14.10 30.96 1.39
CA GLN A 100 15.42 31.17 0.78
C GLN A 100 15.40 31.19 -0.75
N PHE A 101 14.40 30.55 -1.36
CA PHE A 101 14.23 30.45 -2.81
C PHE A 101 12.82 30.87 -3.25
N PRO A 102 12.36 32.10 -2.95
CA PRO A 102 10.99 32.54 -3.24
C PRO A 102 10.68 32.65 -4.74
N SER A 103 11.69 32.75 -5.59
CA SER A 103 11.56 32.76 -7.05
C SER A 103 11.46 31.35 -7.67
N ALA A 104 11.67 30.29 -6.88
CA ALA A 104 11.55 28.92 -7.36
C ALA A 104 10.06 28.58 -7.58
N GLN A 105 9.71 28.20 -8.81
CA GLN A 105 8.36 27.78 -9.15
C GLN A 105 8.12 26.35 -8.66
N CYS A 106 7.73 26.19 -7.40
CA CYS A 106 7.52 24.89 -6.78
C CYS A 106 6.05 24.64 -6.43
N THR A 107 5.52 23.50 -6.87
CA THR A 107 4.24 22.96 -6.41
C THR A 107 4.48 22.02 -5.23
N HIS A 108 3.92 22.35 -4.07
CA HIS A 108 4.10 21.59 -2.84
C HIS A 108 2.96 20.59 -2.63
N VAL A 109 3.31 19.36 -2.31
CA VAL A 109 2.36 18.28 -1.98
C VAL A 109 2.49 17.88 -0.51
N TRP A 110 1.36 17.75 0.17
CA TRP A 110 1.27 17.42 1.60
C TRP A 110 1.26 15.91 1.86
N ILE A 111 0.69 15.09 0.98
CA ILE A 111 0.52 13.65 1.28
C ILE A 111 1.84 12.86 1.29
N LYS A 112 2.85 13.32 0.53
CA LYS A 112 4.22 12.75 0.51
C LYS A 112 5.27 13.73 1.05
N THR A 113 4.86 14.92 1.52
CA THR A 113 5.77 16.00 1.96
C THR A 113 6.92 16.21 0.98
N SER A 114 6.59 16.69 -0.23
CA SER A 114 7.56 16.90 -1.32
C SER A 114 7.21 18.17 -2.09
N ALA A 115 8.16 18.67 -2.89
CA ALA A 115 7.93 19.79 -3.79
C ALA A 115 8.40 19.45 -5.21
N PHE A 116 7.62 19.85 -6.20
CA PHE A 116 7.94 19.69 -7.63
C PHE A 116 8.26 21.07 -8.17
N CYS A 117 9.52 21.29 -8.54
CA CYS A 117 10.03 22.60 -8.93
C CYS A 117 10.45 22.59 -10.39
N ASN A 118 10.06 23.61 -11.14
CA ASN A 118 10.34 23.69 -12.57
C ASN A 118 11.45 24.70 -12.87
N GLY A 119 12.30 24.40 -13.85
CA GLY A 119 13.27 25.32 -14.42
C GLY A 119 14.33 25.84 -13.44
N LEU A 120 14.78 25.01 -12.49
CA LEU A 120 15.79 25.44 -11.52
C LEU A 120 17.19 25.44 -12.13
N THR A 121 18.01 26.43 -11.80
CA THR A 121 19.43 26.46 -12.14
C THR A 121 20.25 25.52 -11.24
N VAL A 122 21.48 25.21 -11.67
CA VAL A 122 22.44 24.41 -10.87
C VAL A 122 22.62 25.00 -9.47
N ASP A 123 22.82 26.31 -9.37
CA ASP A 123 23.02 26.99 -8.08
C ASP A 123 21.78 26.91 -7.17
N GLN A 124 20.58 27.02 -7.76
CA GLN A 124 19.34 26.85 -7.01
C GLN A 124 19.20 25.41 -6.51
N VAL A 125 19.47 24.40 -7.33
CA VAL A 125 19.40 22.98 -6.91
C VAL A 125 20.42 22.70 -5.81
N HIS A 126 21.66 23.18 -5.94
CA HIS A 126 22.70 22.99 -4.94
C HIS A 126 22.37 23.72 -3.63
N GLY A 127 21.83 24.93 -3.72
CA GLY A 127 21.36 25.69 -2.56
C GLY A 127 20.20 25.01 -1.84
N ILE A 128 19.23 24.48 -2.58
CA ILE A 128 18.11 23.70 -2.01
C ILE A 128 18.63 22.41 -1.37
N ALA A 129 19.58 21.71 -2.00
CA ALA A 129 20.17 20.50 -1.44
C ALA A 129 20.91 20.76 -0.11
N ALA A 130 21.49 21.94 0.06
CA ALA A 130 22.15 22.34 1.30
C ALA A 130 21.17 22.52 2.49
N LEU A 131 19.87 22.68 2.24
CA LEU A 131 18.87 22.78 3.30
C LEU A 131 18.82 21.50 4.14
N SER A 132 18.83 21.65 5.47
CA SER A 132 18.75 20.53 6.41
C SER A 132 17.42 19.78 6.32
N SER A 133 16.36 20.46 5.89
CA SER A 133 15.05 19.85 5.66
C SER A 133 14.97 19.06 4.36
N VAL A 134 15.96 19.09 3.46
CA VAL A 134 15.95 18.34 2.20
C VAL A 134 16.69 17.02 2.37
N HIS A 135 16.02 15.92 2.01
CA HIS A 135 16.57 14.56 2.05
C HIS A 135 17.16 14.13 0.71
N LYS A 136 16.42 14.37 -0.37
CA LYS A 136 16.78 13.93 -1.72
C LYS A 136 16.22 14.90 -2.76
N ILE A 137 16.95 15.09 -3.85
CA ILE A 137 16.47 15.77 -5.06
C ILE A 137 16.62 14.80 -6.23
N ASP A 138 15.54 14.57 -6.96
CA ASP A 138 15.50 13.67 -8.11
C ASP A 138 14.83 14.31 -9.32
N VAL A 139 14.92 13.68 -10.48
CA VAL A 139 14.16 14.09 -11.67
C VAL A 139 12.71 13.60 -11.57
N PRO A 140 11.72 14.42 -11.93
CA PRO A 140 10.35 13.94 -12.06
C PRO A 140 10.26 12.92 -13.18
N PHE A 141 9.34 11.98 -13.05
CA PHE A 141 9.06 11.00 -14.10
C PHE A 141 7.57 10.98 -14.46
N THR A 142 7.26 10.27 -15.53
CA THR A 142 5.89 10.04 -15.99
C THR A 142 5.54 8.57 -15.90
N VAL A 143 4.28 8.28 -15.59
CA VAL A 143 3.69 6.96 -15.71
C VAL A 143 2.85 6.93 -16.98
N ARG A 144 2.86 5.81 -17.70
CA ARG A 144 2.03 5.62 -18.88
C ARG A 144 0.89 4.66 -18.58
N LEU A 145 -0.21 4.86 -19.28
CA LEU A 145 -1.29 3.89 -19.31
C LEU A 145 -0.85 2.68 -20.13
N HIS A 146 -1.02 1.47 -19.58
CA HIS A 146 -0.82 0.25 -20.37
C HIS A 146 -1.75 0.25 -21.58
N SER A 147 -1.23 -0.18 -22.73
CA SER A 147 -2.06 -0.33 -23.92
C SER A 147 -3.20 -1.31 -23.64
N THR A 148 -4.40 -0.95 -24.11
CA THR A 148 -5.59 -1.79 -24.04
C THR A 148 -5.93 -2.31 -25.43
N LEU A 149 -6.54 -3.49 -25.49
CA LEU A 149 -7.05 -4.02 -26.75
C LEU A 149 -8.50 -3.60 -26.92
N SER A 150 -8.86 -3.20 -28.13
CA SER A 150 -10.26 -3.00 -28.55
C SER A 150 -10.67 -4.13 -29.47
N ARG A 151 -11.92 -4.61 -29.35
CA ARG A 151 -12.43 -5.80 -30.04
C ARG A 151 -12.34 -5.73 -31.57
N ASP A 152 -12.37 -4.52 -32.14
CA ASP A 152 -12.39 -4.28 -33.59
C ASP A 152 -11.16 -3.51 -34.11
N GLY A 153 -10.09 -3.37 -33.31
CA GLY A 153 -8.89 -2.59 -33.70
C GLY A 153 -9.13 -1.08 -33.87
N ARG A 154 -10.39 -0.63 -33.75
CA ARG A 154 -10.86 0.74 -33.59
C ARG A 154 -11.66 0.82 -32.29
N LYS A 155 -11.69 1.98 -31.62
CA LYS A 155 -12.58 2.24 -30.46
C LYS A 155 -14.02 2.19 -30.97
N ALA A 156 -14.57 1.00 -31.19
CA ALA A 156 -15.89 0.82 -31.79
C ALA A 156 -16.97 1.07 -30.72
N VAL A 157 -17.91 1.94 -31.08
CA VAL A 157 -19.15 2.18 -30.35
C VAL A 157 -20.03 0.95 -30.55
N LEU A 158 -20.28 0.18 -29.50
CA LEU A 158 -21.29 -0.87 -29.53
C LEU A 158 -22.65 -0.19 -29.28
N PRO A 159 -23.60 -0.24 -30.23
CA PRO A 159 -24.97 0.15 -29.95
C PRO A 159 -25.54 -0.80 -28.90
N VAL A 160 -26.39 -0.28 -28.02
CA VAL A 160 -27.21 -1.08 -27.10
C VAL A 160 -27.87 -2.21 -27.90
N GLN A 161 -27.48 -3.46 -27.67
CA GLN A 161 -28.28 -4.58 -28.15
C GLN A 161 -29.58 -4.60 -27.35
N LYS A 162 -30.57 -3.81 -27.79
CA LYS A 162 -31.95 -4.25 -27.72
C LYS A 162 -32.04 -5.46 -28.63
N LYS A 163 -31.75 -6.65 -28.09
CA LYS A 163 -32.08 -7.90 -28.76
C LYS A 163 -33.61 -7.97 -28.77
N ALA A 164 -34.22 -7.33 -29.76
CA ALA A 164 -35.64 -7.50 -30.05
C ALA A 164 -35.85 -8.99 -30.31
N ALA A 165 -36.71 -9.60 -29.52
CA ALA A 165 -37.21 -10.93 -29.77
C ALA A 165 -37.85 -10.95 -31.17
N ALA A 166 -37.17 -11.58 -32.12
CA ALA A 166 -37.80 -12.08 -33.33
C ALA A 166 -37.96 -13.58 -33.12
N ASP A 167 -39.21 -13.98 -32.87
CA ASP A 167 -39.87 -15.22 -33.32
C ASP A 167 -40.87 -15.73 -32.27
N ALA A 168 -42.09 -15.20 -32.30
CA ALA A 168 -43.32 -15.94 -32.05
C ALA A 168 -44.53 -15.08 -32.43
N ASN A 169 -45.30 -15.59 -33.38
CA ASN A 169 -46.58 -15.05 -33.83
C ASN A 169 -47.69 -15.48 -32.84
N ILE A 170 -48.61 -14.55 -32.52
CA ILE A 170 -50.01 -14.74 -32.08
C ILE A 170 -50.27 -15.11 -30.59
N SER A 171 -50.74 -14.13 -29.81
CA SER A 171 -52.15 -13.99 -29.35
C SER A 171 -52.24 -12.90 -28.28
N SER A 172 -53.10 -11.91 -28.54
CA SER A 172 -53.50 -10.85 -27.61
C SER A 172 -54.34 -11.40 -26.47
N ASP A 173 -53.92 -11.18 -25.23
CA ASP A 173 -54.74 -10.78 -24.07
C ASP A 173 -53.99 -11.07 -22.77
N ASP A 174 -53.22 -10.09 -22.25
CA ASP A 174 -52.87 -9.97 -20.82
C ASP A 174 -52.26 -8.57 -20.52
N PRO A 175 -52.48 -8.00 -19.31
CA PRO A 175 -52.05 -6.64 -18.97
C PRO A 175 -50.54 -6.56 -18.68
N PRO A 176 -49.90 -5.37 -18.76
CA PRO A 176 -48.46 -5.26 -18.89
C PRO A 176 -47.73 -5.58 -17.57
N SER A 177 -47.10 -6.75 -17.48
CA SER A 177 -46.09 -7.04 -16.46
C SER A 177 -44.79 -6.33 -16.83
N SER A 178 -44.45 -5.28 -16.07
CA SER A 178 -43.20 -4.54 -16.18
C SER A 178 -42.00 -5.36 -15.68
N SER A 179 -41.27 -6.01 -16.59
CA SER A 179 -39.88 -6.40 -16.34
C SER A 179 -39.11 -6.48 -17.67
N SER A 180 -38.59 -5.36 -18.15
CA SER A 180 -37.52 -5.41 -19.16
C SER A 180 -36.31 -6.08 -18.51
N SER A 181 -35.98 -7.31 -18.93
CA SER A 181 -34.82 -8.06 -18.44
C SER A 181 -33.54 -7.24 -18.63
N ARG A 182 -32.90 -6.80 -17.54
CA ARG A 182 -31.59 -6.15 -17.58
C ARG A 182 -30.57 -7.21 -18.03
N VAL A 183 -29.91 -6.99 -19.18
CA VAL A 183 -28.79 -7.85 -19.60
C VAL A 183 -27.59 -7.50 -18.74
N VAL A 184 -27.15 -8.44 -17.89
CA VAL A 184 -25.95 -8.26 -17.07
C VAL A 184 -24.73 -8.65 -17.88
N GLU A 185 -23.70 -7.80 -17.88
CA GLU A 185 -22.46 -8.07 -18.59
C GLU A 185 -21.70 -9.26 -17.98
N TRP A 186 -21.04 -10.03 -18.84
CA TRP A 186 -20.42 -11.30 -18.45
C TRP A 186 -19.45 -11.16 -17.28
N GLY A 187 -18.70 -10.05 -17.23
CA GLY A 187 -17.72 -9.79 -16.19
C GLY A 187 -18.37 -9.56 -14.82
N VAL A 188 -19.49 -8.83 -14.81
CA VAL A 188 -20.29 -8.57 -13.61
C VAL A 188 -20.96 -9.86 -13.11
N ALA A 189 -21.54 -10.64 -14.03
CA ALA A 189 -22.18 -11.92 -13.70
C ALA A 189 -21.16 -12.94 -13.17
N THR A 190 -19.99 -13.05 -13.80
CA THR A 190 -18.94 -14.03 -13.47
C THR A 190 -18.44 -13.91 -12.03
N ILE A 191 -18.39 -12.69 -11.48
CA ILE A 191 -17.92 -12.45 -10.12
C ILE A 191 -19.03 -12.54 -9.08
N GLY A 192 -20.26 -12.93 -9.46
CA GLY A 192 -21.39 -13.10 -8.55
C GLY A 192 -21.99 -11.78 -8.03
N ALA A 193 -21.77 -10.64 -8.69
CA ALA A 193 -22.30 -9.35 -8.22
C ALA A 193 -23.85 -9.30 -8.22
N PRO A 194 -24.56 -9.81 -9.25
CA PRO A 194 -26.02 -9.80 -9.26
C PRO A 194 -26.65 -10.54 -8.08
N ASP A 195 -26.00 -11.61 -7.63
CA ASP A 195 -26.46 -12.44 -6.51
C ASP A 195 -26.43 -11.66 -5.19
N VAL A 196 -25.68 -10.56 -5.09
CA VAL A 196 -25.54 -9.74 -3.88
C VAL A 196 -26.39 -8.47 -3.93
N TRP A 197 -26.87 -8.04 -5.11
CA TRP A 197 -27.60 -6.78 -5.28
C TRP A 197 -28.90 -6.66 -4.48
N HIS A 198 -29.50 -7.79 -4.11
CA HIS A 198 -30.68 -7.80 -3.24
C HIS A 198 -30.34 -7.48 -1.77
N HIS A 199 -29.07 -7.59 -1.37
CA HIS A 199 -28.57 -7.20 -0.05
C HIS A 199 -27.94 -5.80 -0.05
N THR A 200 -27.20 -5.45 -1.09
CA THR A 200 -26.54 -4.16 -1.25
C THR A 200 -26.11 -3.93 -2.69
N THR A 201 -26.15 -2.68 -3.13
CA THR A 201 -25.67 -2.24 -4.45
C THR A 201 -24.47 -1.30 -4.37
N GLY A 202 -23.92 -1.09 -3.17
CA GLY A 202 -22.81 -0.16 -2.93
C GLY A 202 -23.26 1.20 -2.37
N GLU A 203 -24.53 1.34 -1.98
CA GLU A 203 -25.10 2.57 -1.45
C GLU A 203 -24.27 3.20 -0.31
N GLY A 204 -24.17 4.52 -0.34
CA GLY A 204 -23.43 5.33 0.62
C GLY A 204 -21.90 5.30 0.45
N ILE A 205 -21.35 4.41 -0.38
CA ILE A 205 -19.91 4.30 -0.62
C ILE A 205 -19.47 5.24 -1.74
N VAL A 206 -18.31 5.85 -1.58
CA VAL A 206 -17.67 6.67 -2.62
C VAL A 206 -16.52 5.90 -3.25
N VAL A 207 -16.61 5.64 -4.55
CA VAL A 207 -15.54 5.05 -5.35
C VAL A 207 -14.73 6.17 -6.03
N GLY A 208 -13.43 6.21 -5.79
CA GLY A 208 -12.50 7.12 -6.45
C GLY A 208 -11.86 6.51 -7.68
N SER A 209 -11.68 7.29 -8.74
CA SER A 209 -10.91 6.93 -9.93
C SER A 209 -9.77 7.90 -10.15
N ILE A 210 -8.55 7.40 -10.27
CA ILE A 210 -7.39 8.16 -10.77
C ILE A 210 -7.08 7.60 -12.15
N ASP A 211 -7.48 8.32 -13.20
CA ASP A 211 -7.45 7.81 -14.57
C ASP A 211 -7.43 8.99 -15.58
N THR A 212 -7.92 8.75 -16.78
CA THR A 212 -8.02 9.66 -17.93
C THR A 212 -9.25 10.56 -17.92
N GLY A 213 -10.02 10.54 -16.83
CA GLY A 213 -11.21 11.34 -16.61
C GLY A 213 -12.49 10.53 -16.58
N ALA A 214 -13.63 11.18 -16.79
CA ALA A 214 -14.91 10.50 -16.98
C ALA A 214 -15.83 11.32 -17.90
N ASN A 215 -16.77 10.69 -18.59
CA ASN A 215 -17.95 11.35 -19.14
C ASN A 215 -19.08 11.33 -18.09
N ALA A 216 -19.23 12.42 -17.34
CA ALA A 216 -20.26 12.50 -16.30
C ALA A 216 -21.71 12.56 -16.83
N ASN A 217 -21.91 12.78 -18.13
CA ASN A 217 -23.25 12.81 -18.75
C ASN A 217 -23.70 11.44 -19.26
N HIS A 218 -22.81 10.46 -19.33
CA HIS A 218 -23.13 9.13 -19.81
C HIS A 218 -24.25 8.47 -19.00
N GLU A 219 -25.28 7.96 -19.67
CA GLU A 219 -26.53 7.50 -19.08
C GLU A 219 -26.34 6.45 -17.98
N ALA A 220 -25.36 5.56 -18.16
CA ALA A 220 -25.07 4.51 -17.20
C ALA A 220 -24.42 5.00 -15.89
N ILE A 221 -23.75 6.16 -15.87
CA ILE A 221 -22.95 6.61 -14.70
C ILE A 221 -23.35 8.00 -14.16
N LYS A 222 -24.12 8.79 -14.91
CA LYS A 222 -24.51 10.15 -14.52
C LYS A 222 -25.25 10.25 -13.18
N HIS A 223 -26.02 9.23 -12.83
CA HIS A 223 -26.88 9.23 -11.63
C HIS A 223 -26.09 9.17 -10.31
N ASN A 224 -24.87 8.64 -10.36
CA ASN A 224 -24.04 8.42 -9.19
C ASN A 224 -22.83 9.35 -9.11
N PHE A 225 -22.69 10.28 -10.07
CA PHE A 225 -21.62 11.26 -10.03
C PHE A 225 -21.82 12.24 -8.87
N ARG A 226 -20.82 12.37 -7.99
CA ARG A 226 -20.88 13.37 -6.93
C ARG A 226 -20.44 14.73 -7.46
N ARG A 227 -21.38 15.63 -7.75
CA ARG A 227 -21.06 16.99 -8.23
C ARG A 227 -20.18 17.80 -7.27
N VAL A 228 -20.48 17.78 -5.98
CA VAL A 228 -19.71 18.54 -4.99
C VAL A 228 -18.33 17.90 -4.80
N LYS A 229 -17.28 18.58 -5.27
CA LYS A 229 -15.88 18.15 -5.16
C LYS A 229 -15.68 16.68 -5.56
N GLY A 230 -16.31 16.28 -6.66
CA GLY A 230 -16.13 14.96 -7.25
C GLY A 230 -15.26 14.94 -8.50
N TRP A 231 -14.75 16.09 -8.91
CA TRP A 231 -13.83 16.22 -10.03
C TRP A 231 -12.58 17.03 -9.63
N PHE A 232 -11.42 16.56 -10.07
CA PHE A 232 -10.16 17.28 -9.95
C PHE A 232 -9.31 17.08 -11.20
N ASN A 233 -8.76 18.18 -11.72
CA ASN A 233 -7.91 18.19 -12.90
C ASN A 233 -6.58 18.88 -12.54
N PRO A 234 -5.51 18.12 -12.26
CA PRO A 234 -4.20 18.68 -11.93
C PRO A 234 -3.53 19.43 -13.10
N TYR A 235 -4.05 19.29 -14.33
CA TYR A 235 -3.49 19.92 -15.53
C TYR A 235 -4.15 21.25 -15.88
N ASN A 236 -5.31 21.57 -15.29
CA ASN A 236 -5.96 22.86 -15.52
C ASN A 236 -5.65 23.82 -14.38
N THR A 237 -5.04 24.97 -14.71
CA THR A 237 -4.66 26.01 -13.76
C THR A 237 -5.60 27.24 -13.81
N THR A 238 -6.66 27.23 -14.62
CA THR A 238 -7.64 28.33 -14.61
C THR A 238 -8.47 28.28 -13.33
N THR A 239 -8.39 29.37 -12.56
CA THR A 239 -9.07 29.61 -11.28
C THR A 239 -10.56 29.93 -11.42
N ASP A 240 -11.05 30.16 -12.63
CA ASP A 240 -12.47 30.24 -12.95
C ASP A 240 -12.92 28.84 -13.32
N ILE A 241 -13.73 28.19 -12.48
CA ILE A 241 -15.11 27.73 -12.75
C ILE A 241 -15.64 27.19 -11.41
N GLY A 242 -16.57 27.92 -10.80
CA GLY A 242 -17.25 27.47 -9.60
C GLY A 242 -18.03 26.19 -9.90
N GLY A 243 -17.70 25.08 -9.24
CA GLY A 243 -18.59 23.91 -9.03
C GLY A 243 -19.17 23.16 -10.24
N ASP A 244 -19.01 23.66 -11.46
CA ASP A 244 -19.81 23.28 -12.63
C ASP A 244 -19.01 22.59 -13.75
N ASP A 245 -17.68 22.50 -13.63
CA ASP A 245 -16.89 21.69 -14.57
C ASP A 245 -17.11 20.21 -14.28
N LEU A 246 -17.91 19.61 -15.14
CA LEU A 246 -18.07 18.17 -15.21
C LEU A 246 -16.72 17.51 -15.59
N PRO A 247 -16.46 16.30 -15.08
CA PRO A 247 -15.40 15.45 -15.61
C PRO A 247 -15.44 15.39 -17.13
N MET A 248 -14.25 15.42 -17.74
CA MET A 248 -14.04 15.21 -19.16
C MET A 248 -13.05 14.07 -19.34
N ASP A 249 -13.26 13.26 -20.38
CA ASP A 249 -12.38 12.15 -20.74
C ASP A 249 -12.12 12.14 -22.25
N SER A 250 -10.96 12.65 -22.66
CA SER A 250 -10.57 12.66 -24.08
C SER A 250 -10.07 11.30 -24.57
N HIS A 251 -9.68 10.41 -23.65
CA HIS A 251 -9.12 9.10 -23.97
C HIS A 251 -10.19 8.01 -24.01
N GLY A 252 -11.09 7.98 -23.04
CA GLY A 252 -12.18 7.02 -22.87
C GLY A 252 -11.92 5.90 -21.87
N HIS A 253 -10.72 5.82 -21.31
CA HIS A 253 -10.36 4.71 -20.43
C HIS A 253 -10.97 4.87 -19.03
N GLY A 254 -10.97 6.09 -18.48
CA GLY A 254 -11.50 6.36 -17.15
C GLY A 254 -13.02 6.24 -17.11
N THR A 255 -13.71 6.66 -18.16
CA THR A 255 -15.16 6.44 -18.30
C THR A 255 -15.51 4.95 -18.30
N HIS A 256 -14.71 4.14 -19.01
CA HIS A 256 -14.90 2.69 -19.07
C HIS A 256 -14.67 2.02 -17.71
N THR A 257 -13.58 2.37 -17.01
CA THR A 257 -13.29 1.83 -15.67
C THR A 257 -14.35 2.23 -14.65
N ILE A 258 -14.81 3.49 -14.67
CA ILE A 258 -15.91 3.96 -13.80
C ILE A 258 -17.21 3.22 -14.10
N GLY A 259 -17.59 3.04 -15.37
CA GLY A 259 -18.77 2.26 -15.73
C GLY A 259 -18.70 0.81 -15.23
N THR A 260 -17.52 0.20 -15.23
CA THR A 260 -17.32 -1.16 -14.70
C THR A 260 -17.48 -1.21 -13.18
N MET A 261 -17.09 -0.14 -12.46
CA MET A 261 -17.26 -0.05 -11.01
C MET A 261 -18.72 0.21 -10.61
N VAL A 262 -19.38 1.19 -11.23
CA VAL A 262 -20.63 1.78 -10.70
C VAL A 262 -21.73 2.00 -11.75
N GLY A 263 -21.53 1.55 -12.99
CA GLY A 263 -22.51 1.74 -14.06
C GLY A 263 -23.82 0.98 -13.84
N SER A 264 -24.94 1.61 -14.18
CA SER A 264 -26.26 0.98 -14.22
C SER A 264 -26.39 0.04 -15.43
N HIS A 265 -27.61 -0.45 -15.70
CA HIS A 265 -27.91 -1.30 -16.86
C HIS A 265 -27.09 -2.60 -16.95
N GLY A 266 -26.57 -3.09 -15.83
CA GLY A 266 -25.87 -4.38 -15.76
C GLY A 266 -24.39 -4.34 -16.15
N ILE A 267 -23.80 -3.15 -16.37
CA ILE A 267 -22.36 -3.02 -16.70
C ILE A 267 -21.46 -2.81 -15.46
N GLY A 268 -22.02 -2.34 -14.34
CA GLY A 268 -21.28 -2.01 -13.13
C GLY A 268 -21.47 -3.02 -12.01
N VAL A 269 -20.43 -3.25 -11.22
CA VAL A 269 -20.46 -4.17 -10.07
C VAL A 269 -21.22 -3.60 -8.87
N ALA A 270 -21.03 -2.32 -8.56
CA ALA A 270 -21.67 -1.61 -7.45
C ALA A 270 -22.50 -0.42 -7.96
N PRO A 271 -23.65 -0.67 -8.63
CA PRO A 271 -24.43 0.36 -9.31
C PRO A 271 -25.12 1.37 -8.38
N GLY A 272 -25.09 1.18 -7.06
CA GLY A 272 -25.59 2.12 -6.06
C GLY A 272 -24.51 2.98 -5.40
N ALA A 273 -23.23 2.74 -5.69
CA ALA A 273 -22.12 3.53 -5.15
C ALA A 273 -21.97 4.86 -5.88
N GLN A 274 -21.62 5.92 -5.15
CA GLN A 274 -21.25 7.20 -5.73
C GLN A 274 -19.82 7.13 -6.29
N TRP A 275 -19.50 7.99 -7.25
CA TRP A 275 -18.14 8.07 -7.79
C TRP A 275 -17.60 9.50 -7.87
N ILE A 276 -16.27 9.57 -7.78
CA ILE A 276 -15.44 10.75 -8.02
C ILE A 276 -14.26 10.41 -8.92
N ALA A 277 -13.79 11.38 -9.68
CA ALA A 277 -12.71 11.18 -10.64
C ALA A 277 -11.65 12.26 -10.51
N CYS A 278 -10.41 11.85 -10.77
CA CYS A 278 -9.28 12.73 -10.96
C CYS A 278 -8.61 12.43 -12.30
N LEU A 279 -8.30 13.47 -13.07
CA LEU A 279 -7.52 13.36 -14.31
C LEU A 279 -6.05 13.12 -13.97
N GLY A 280 -5.70 11.92 -13.50
CA GLY A 280 -4.32 11.55 -13.18
C GLY A 280 -3.46 11.30 -14.43
N LEU A 281 -4.11 11.01 -15.55
CA LEU A 281 -3.49 10.75 -16.85
C LEU A 281 -4.09 11.70 -17.88
N ASN A 282 -3.29 12.56 -18.51
CA ASN A 282 -3.72 13.34 -19.65
C ASN A 282 -3.42 12.57 -20.94
N GLY A 283 -4.46 12.08 -21.61
CA GLY A 283 -4.29 11.11 -22.70
C GLY A 283 -3.86 9.75 -22.16
N ASP A 284 -2.64 9.32 -22.45
CA ASP A 284 -2.04 8.08 -21.96
C ASP A 284 -0.90 8.31 -20.95
N VAL A 285 -0.66 9.56 -20.51
CA VAL A 285 0.49 9.93 -19.68
C VAL A 285 0.07 10.68 -18.41
N GLY A 286 0.54 10.19 -17.27
CA GLY A 286 0.46 10.86 -15.97
C GLY A 286 1.80 11.41 -15.53
N SER A 287 1.86 12.67 -15.10
CA SER A 287 3.05 13.16 -14.41
C SER A 287 3.05 12.66 -12.96
N GLN A 288 4.23 12.44 -12.38
CA GLN A 288 4.33 12.08 -10.96
C GLN A 288 3.60 13.10 -10.06
N LEU A 289 3.69 14.40 -10.39
CA LEU A 289 2.97 15.46 -9.68
C LEU A 289 1.43 15.26 -9.76
N ALA A 290 0.89 15.04 -10.96
CA ALA A 290 -0.55 14.85 -11.17
C ALA A 290 -1.09 13.64 -10.38
N LEU A 291 -0.36 12.52 -10.39
CA LEU A 291 -0.76 11.31 -9.64
C LEU A 291 -0.74 11.55 -8.12
N VAL A 292 0.25 12.29 -7.60
CA VAL A 292 0.30 12.64 -6.18
C VAL A 292 -0.80 13.65 -5.81
N GLN A 293 -1.10 14.63 -6.67
CA GLN A 293 -2.22 15.56 -6.45
C GLN A 293 -3.57 14.85 -6.50
N CYS A 294 -3.76 13.91 -7.43
CA CYS A 294 -4.94 13.05 -7.44
C CYS A 294 -5.05 12.22 -6.16
N ALA A 295 -3.92 11.76 -5.62
CA ALA A 295 -3.95 11.03 -4.36
C ALA A 295 -4.39 11.87 -3.15
N GLN A 296 -3.98 13.14 -3.12
CA GLN A 296 -4.47 14.13 -2.17
C GLN A 296 -5.98 14.33 -2.32
N PHE A 297 -6.45 14.53 -3.55
CA PHE A 297 -7.87 14.73 -3.85
C PHE A 297 -8.72 13.54 -3.40
N VAL A 298 -8.32 12.32 -3.72
CA VAL A 298 -9.04 11.09 -3.33
C VAL A 298 -9.16 10.98 -1.81
N MET A 299 -8.12 11.36 -1.06
CA MET A 299 -8.15 11.35 0.40
C MET A 299 -8.96 12.51 0.99
N CYS A 300 -8.74 13.72 0.48
CA CYS A 300 -9.33 14.94 0.99
C CYS A 300 -9.67 15.91 -0.16
N PRO A 301 -10.87 15.75 -0.77
CA PRO A 301 -11.27 16.56 -1.92
C PRO A 301 -11.23 18.05 -1.63
N SER A 302 -10.58 18.81 -2.50
CA SER A 302 -10.46 20.26 -2.45
C SER A 302 -11.08 20.90 -3.69
N ARG A 303 -11.03 22.23 -3.78
CA ARG A 303 -11.18 22.94 -5.05
C ARG A 303 -9.97 22.68 -5.96
N GLN A 304 -10.07 23.07 -7.24
CA GLN A 304 -8.99 22.91 -8.24
C GLN A 304 -7.70 23.63 -7.84
N ASP A 305 -7.80 24.78 -7.18
CA ASP A 305 -6.67 25.55 -6.64
C ASP A 305 -6.05 24.93 -5.37
N GLY A 306 -6.55 23.77 -4.91
CA GLY A 306 -6.11 23.11 -3.68
C GLY A 306 -6.69 23.70 -2.39
N SER A 307 -7.57 24.70 -2.48
CA SER A 307 -8.20 25.33 -1.32
C SER A 307 -9.46 24.60 -0.84
N HIS A 308 -9.91 24.94 0.37
CA HIS A 308 -11.15 24.41 0.97
C HIS A 308 -11.23 22.87 0.99
N SER A 309 -10.20 22.16 1.43
CA SER A 309 -10.21 20.70 1.53
C SER A 309 -11.31 20.19 2.48
N GLU A 310 -12.05 19.16 2.07
CA GLU A 310 -13.14 18.53 2.84
C GLU A 310 -12.97 17.01 2.93
N CYS A 311 -12.21 16.54 3.92
CA CYS A 311 -11.80 15.13 3.98
C CYS A 311 -12.95 14.14 4.23
N LYS A 312 -14.08 14.62 4.73
CA LYS A 312 -15.33 13.85 4.84
C LYS A 312 -15.89 13.40 3.49
N LEU A 313 -15.46 14.04 2.39
CA LEU A 313 -15.85 13.71 1.03
C LEU A 313 -14.85 12.74 0.37
N GLY A 314 -13.79 12.29 1.06
CA GLY A 314 -12.82 11.36 0.48
C GLY A 314 -13.45 10.04 0.01
N ALA A 315 -12.78 9.36 -0.93
CA ALA A 315 -13.22 8.05 -1.40
C ALA A 315 -13.07 6.97 -0.32
N ASP A 316 -13.78 5.87 -0.45
CA ASP A 316 -13.69 4.67 0.40
C ASP A 316 -12.85 3.56 -0.22
N VAL A 317 -12.75 3.58 -1.54
CA VAL A 317 -11.93 2.71 -2.38
C VAL A 317 -11.44 3.55 -3.55
N VAL A 318 -10.22 3.30 -4.03
CA VAL A 318 -9.67 3.98 -5.19
C VAL A 318 -9.16 2.97 -6.19
N ASN A 319 -9.66 3.06 -7.42
CA ASN A 319 -9.17 2.28 -8.55
C ASN A 319 -8.06 3.04 -9.27
N ASN A 320 -6.95 2.35 -9.51
CA ASN A 320 -5.77 2.87 -10.20
C ASN A 320 -5.44 1.89 -11.32
N SER A 321 -6.03 2.11 -12.49
CA SER A 321 -5.79 1.29 -13.69
C SER A 321 -4.58 1.80 -14.47
N TRP A 322 -3.48 2.07 -13.76
CA TRP A 322 -2.23 2.61 -14.27
C TRP A 322 -1.03 2.05 -13.48
N GLY A 323 0.15 2.07 -14.09
CA GLY A 323 1.39 1.60 -13.48
C GLY A 323 2.52 1.62 -14.48
N ASP A 324 3.73 1.22 -14.06
CA ASP A 324 4.80 0.98 -15.02
C ASP A 324 4.65 -0.36 -15.75
N ASP A 325 5.25 -0.46 -16.94
CA ASP A 325 5.43 -1.73 -17.63
C ASP A 325 6.42 -2.58 -16.82
N GLY A 326 5.96 -3.68 -16.23
CA GLY A 326 6.79 -4.52 -15.38
C GLY A 326 8.06 -5.00 -16.11
N GLY A 327 9.15 -5.14 -15.37
CA GLY A 327 10.51 -5.32 -15.90
C GLY A 327 11.51 -4.32 -15.32
N GLY A 328 11.03 -3.18 -14.81
CA GLY A 328 11.82 -2.23 -14.02
C GLY A 328 12.06 -2.68 -12.57
N ALA A 329 13.02 -2.05 -11.89
CA ALA A 329 13.29 -2.28 -10.47
C ALA A 329 12.09 -1.93 -9.57
N TYR A 330 12.02 -2.52 -8.38
CA TYR A 330 11.08 -2.08 -7.35
C TYR A 330 11.33 -0.61 -7.01
N ASN A 331 10.27 0.20 -6.97
CA ASN A 331 10.35 1.62 -6.61
C ASN A 331 9.18 1.97 -5.68
N ASP A 332 9.49 2.44 -4.47
CA ASP A 332 8.53 2.75 -3.39
C ASP A 332 7.92 4.15 -3.45
N TRP A 333 8.09 4.88 -4.56
CA TRP A 333 7.68 6.29 -4.69
C TRP A 333 6.21 6.57 -4.28
N PHE A 334 5.30 5.61 -4.41
CA PHE A 334 3.88 5.75 -4.07
C PHE A 334 3.47 4.97 -2.81
N GLN A 335 4.39 4.24 -2.18
CA GLN A 335 4.08 3.30 -1.10
C GLN A 335 3.61 3.99 0.19
N ASP A 336 4.18 5.15 0.51
CA ASP A 336 3.76 5.96 1.65
C ASP A 336 2.32 6.47 1.48
N ILE A 337 1.94 6.87 0.26
CA ILE A 337 0.58 7.30 -0.08
C ILE A 337 -0.41 6.15 0.12
N VAL A 338 -0.06 4.96 -0.38
CA VAL A 338 -0.84 3.73 -0.19
C VAL A 338 -1.02 3.42 1.30
N ALA A 339 0.02 3.54 2.11
CA ALA A 339 -0.07 3.31 3.56
C ALA A 339 -0.99 4.33 4.25
N ILE A 340 -0.93 5.60 3.86
CA ILE A 340 -1.83 6.66 4.36
C ILE A 340 -3.28 6.36 3.99
N TRP A 341 -3.54 6.02 2.73
CA TRP A 341 -4.87 5.62 2.27
C TRP A 341 -5.45 4.47 3.09
N GLN A 342 -4.69 3.39 3.28
CA GLN A 342 -5.15 2.27 4.11
C GLN A 342 -5.44 2.69 5.55
N TYR A 343 -4.58 3.51 6.15
CA TYR A 343 -4.77 3.99 7.53
C TYR A 343 -6.09 4.74 7.71
N VAL A 344 -6.40 5.60 6.75
CA VAL A 344 -7.60 6.43 6.76
C VAL A 344 -8.84 5.74 6.16
N GLY A 345 -8.73 4.42 5.92
CA GLY A 345 -9.84 3.57 5.51
C GLY A 345 -10.15 3.60 4.01
N ILE A 346 -9.21 4.02 3.16
CA ILE A 346 -9.33 3.97 1.71
C ILE A 346 -8.62 2.72 1.21
N THR A 347 -9.32 1.86 0.46
CA THR A 347 -8.75 0.64 -0.11
C THR A 347 -8.14 0.93 -1.48
N PRO A 348 -6.81 0.78 -1.66
CA PRO A 348 -6.17 0.95 -2.96
C PRO A 348 -6.23 -0.34 -3.79
N VAL A 349 -6.78 -0.23 -5.00
CA VAL A 349 -6.84 -1.30 -6.00
C VAL A 349 -6.04 -0.87 -7.23
N PHE A 350 -5.17 -1.74 -7.71
CA PHE A 350 -4.29 -1.49 -8.86
C PHE A 350 -4.40 -2.61 -9.90
N SER A 351 -4.38 -2.23 -11.18
CA SER A 351 -4.21 -3.20 -12.27
C SER A 351 -2.78 -3.77 -12.25
N ALA A 352 -2.63 -5.09 -12.41
CA ALA A 352 -1.31 -5.74 -12.34
C ALA A 352 -0.36 -5.34 -13.49
N GLY A 353 -0.89 -4.95 -14.65
CA GLY A 353 -0.14 -4.61 -15.86
C GLY A 353 -0.46 -5.54 -17.03
N ASN A 354 -0.12 -5.12 -18.25
CA ASN A 354 -0.45 -5.83 -19.49
C ASN A 354 0.79 -6.41 -20.22
N SER A 355 1.89 -6.63 -19.50
CA SER A 355 3.18 -7.06 -20.06
C SER A 355 3.39 -8.59 -20.07
N GLY A 356 2.32 -9.37 -19.92
CA GLY A 356 2.35 -10.82 -20.17
C GLY A 356 2.66 -11.15 -21.64
N PRO A 357 2.96 -12.42 -21.99
CA PRO A 357 2.80 -13.61 -21.17
C PRO A 357 4.04 -13.96 -20.34
N ASN A 358 5.11 -13.16 -20.33
CA ASN A 358 6.29 -13.46 -19.53
C ASN A 358 6.02 -13.37 -18.01
N CYS A 359 6.80 -14.11 -17.23
CA CYS A 359 6.82 -13.98 -15.77
C CYS A 359 7.49 -12.68 -15.31
N ALA A 360 7.29 -12.30 -14.04
CA ALA A 360 7.90 -11.12 -13.42
C ALA A 360 7.59 -9.79 -14.12
N THR A 361 6.35 -9.67 -14.59
CA THR A 361 5.84 -8.56 -15.42
C THR A 361 4.87 -7.64 -14.67
N THR A 362 4.64 -7.85 -13.37
CA THR A 362 3.79 -6.96 -12.55
C THR A 362 4.50 -5.64 -12.26
N GLY A 363 3.86 -4.52 -12.58
CA GLY A 363 4.44 -3.16 -12.43
C GLY A 363 4.35 -2.56 -11.02
N ASN A 364 5.01 -1.43 -10.78
CA ASN A 364 4.70 -0.54 -9.65
C ASN A 364 3.53 0.38 -10.03
N PRO A 365 2.59 0.72 -9.12
CA PRO A 365 2.50 0.31 -7.70
C PRO A 365 1.93 -1.09 -7.42
N ALA A 366 1.38 -1.79 -8.43
CA ALA A 366 0.69 -3.07 -8.23
C ALA A 366 1.53 -4.15 -7.50
N ARG A 367 2.86 -4.10 -7.63
CA ARG A 367 3.76 -5.01 -6.92
C ARG A 367 3.93 -4.74 -5.43
N TYR A 368 3.37 -3.66 -4.88
CA TYR A 368 3.49 -3.36 -3.45
C TYR A 368 2.77 -4.41 -2.59
N ASP A 369 3.30 -4.64 -1.38
CA ASP A 369 2.73 -5.58 -0.42
C ASP A 369 1.34 -5.12 0.08
N ASN A 370 1.10 -3.82 0.08
CA ASN A 370 -0.07 -3.18 0.67
C ASN A 370 -1.04 -2.61 -0.39
N VAL A 371 -1.19 -3.29 -1.53
CA VAL A 371 -2.25 -3.00 -2.53
C VAL A 371 -2.95 -4.29 -2.95
N LEU A 372 -4.20 -4.16 -3.39
CA LEU A 372 -4.89 -5.22 -4.13
C LEU A 372 -4.51 -5.11 -5.60
N ALA A 373 -3.59 -5.96 -6.06
CA ALA A 373 -3.21 -6.08 -7.46
C ALA A 373 -4.07 -7.10 -8.19
N VAL A 374 -4.62 -6.69 -9.32
CA VAL A 374 -5.64 -7.43 -10.04
C VAL A 374 -5.15 -7.82 -11.43
N GLY A 375 -5.04 -9.13 -11.67
CA GLY A 375 -4.80 -9.70 -13.00
C GLY A 375 -6.10 -9.92 -13.79
N ALA A 376 -5.98 -10.26 -15.07
CA ALA A 376 -7.12 -10.40 -15.96
C ALA A 376 -7.40 -11.85 -16.36
N VAL A 377 -8.65 -12.26 -16.28
CA VAL A 377 -9.19 -13.46 -16.93
C VAL A 377 -10.15 -13.10 -18.06
N GLY A 378 -10.39 -14.04 -18.96
CA GLY A 378 -11.34 -13.88 -20.06
C GLY A 378 -10.79 -14.38 -21.39
N SER A 379 -11.68 -14.47 -22.38
CA SER A 379 -11.35 -14.80 -23.76
C SER A 379 -12.30 -14.11 -24.74
N TYR A 380 -12.10 -14.28 -26.05
CA TYR A 380 -13.04 -13.80 -27.07
C TYR A 380 -14.44 -14.42 -26.95
N ALA A 381 -14.57 -15.54 -26.25
CA ALA A 381 -15.83 -16.21 -25.94
C ALA A 381 -16.31 -15.91 -24.52
N ASN A 382 -15.74 -14.90 -23.85
CA ASN A 382 -16.00 -14.55 -22.46
C ASN A 382 -15.74 -15.71 -21.48
N ASP A 383 -14.76 -16.58 -21.79
CA ASP A 383 -14.39 -17.71 -20.92
C ASP A 383 -13.76 -17.19 -19.62
N PRO A 384 -14.42 -17.36 -18.46
CA PRO A 384 -13.97 -16.78 -17.21
C PRO A 384 -12.92 -17.66 -16.48
N THR A 385 -12.45 -18.74 -17.10
CA THR A 385 -11.56 -19.74 -16.49
C THR A 385 -10.09 -19.59 -16.90
N GLN A 386 -9.82 -18.82 -17.96
CA GLN A 386 -8.48 -18.65 -18.50
C GLN A 386 -7.90 -17.28 -18.20
N LEU A 387 -6.62 -17.27 -17.80
CA LEU A 387 -5.83 -16.04 -17.74
C LEU A 387 -5.74 -15.41 -19.13
N ALA A 388 -6.00 -14.10 -19.19
CA ALA A 388 -5.73 -13.33 -20.39
C ALA A 388 -4.22 -13.33 -20.70
N PHE A 389 -3.86 -13.55 -21.96
CA PHE A 389 -2.46 -13.68 -22.39
C PHE A 389 -1.57 -12.48 -22.03
N PHE A 390 -2.15 -11.27 -21.99
CA PHE A 390 -1.45 -10.04 -21.63
C PHE A 390 -1.33 -9.83 -20.11
N SER A 391 -2.08 -10.58 -19.29
CA SER A 391 -2.11 -10.33 -17.84
C SER A 391 -0.70 -10.47 -17.26
N ALA A 392 -0.25 -9.42 -16.57
CA ALA A 392 1.02 -9.47 -15.86
C ALA A 392 1.00 -10.56 -14.78
N LYS A 393 2.19 -11.14 -14.56
CA LYS A 393 2.43 -12.25 -13.64
C LYS A 393 3.58 -11.95 -12.70
N GLY A 394 3.59 -12.64 -11.56
CA GLY A 394 4.72 -12.69 -10.66
C GLY A 394 5.82 -13.64 -11.16
N PRO A 395 6.81 -13.97 -10.30
CA PRO A 395 7.05 -13.35 -9.00
C PRO A 395 7.51 -11.89 -9.14
N VAL A 396 7.35 -11.09 -8.08
CA VAL A 396 7.87 -9.70 -8.03
C VAL A 396 9.12 -9.64 -7.15
N ALA A 397 10.13 -8.88 -7.58
CA ALA A 397 11.32 -8.65 -6.76
C ALA A 397 10.97 -7.82 -5.52
N THR A 398 11.29 -8.33 -4.32
CA THR A 398 11.02 -7.61 -3.06
C THR A 398 12.09 -6.55 -2.82
N GLY A 399 11.73 -5.27 -2.85
CA GLY A 399 12.66 -4.16 -2.62
C GLY A 399 12.91 -3.77 -1.17
N TYR A 400 12.36 -4.49 -0.18
CA TYR A 400 12.76 -4.26 1.21
C TYR A 400 14.07 -5.03 1.50
N PRO A 401 15.10 -4.42 2.11
CA PRO A 401 16.33 -5.12 2.46
C PRO A 401 16.02 -6.14 3.58
N SER A 402 15.60 -7.33 3.20
CA SER A 402 15.87 -8.54 3.96
C SER A 402 17.30 -8.94 3.63
N SER A 403 18.24 -8.35 4.35
CA SER A 403 19.59 -8.89 4.41
C SER A 403 19.49 -10.37 4.74
N SER A 404 20.15 -11.19 3.94
CA SER A 404 20.40 -12.62 4.11
C SER A 404 19.29 -13.61 3.73
N SER A 405 19.70 -14.53 2.85
CA SER A 405 19.24 -15.90 2.65
C SER A 405 17.88 -16.14 1.98
N ASN A 406 17.94 -17.00 0.97
CA ASN A 406 16.84 -17.82 0.46
C ASN A 406 16.06 -18.44 1.63
N ALA A 407 15.01 -17.75 2.09
CA ALA A 407 13.96 -18.31 2.91
C ALA A 407 12.78 -17.32 2.96
N ALA A 408 11.71 -17.65 2.23
CA ALA A 408 10.39 -17.44 2.77
C ALA A 408 10.38 -18.06 4.19
N LYS A 409 10.42 -17.24 5.25
CA LYS A 409 9.99 -17.63 6.61
C LYS A 409 9.93 -16.43 7.56
N ALA A 410 8.75 -15.83 7.63
CA ALA A 410 7.93 -15.71 8.85
C ALA A 410 6.67 -14.88 8.53
N GLY A 411 5.67 -15.51 7.90
CA GLY A 411 4.32 -14.97 7.70
C GLY A 411 4.03 -14.42 6.30
N GLY A 412 3.42 -15.26 5.45
CA GLY A 412 2.70 -14.83 4.25
C GLY A 412 3.45 -15.04 2.93
N TRP A 413 2.74 -15.64 1.98
CA TRP A 413 3.11 -15.77 0.57
C TRP A 413 3.48 -14.42 -0.10
N ARG A 414 4.29 -14.47 -1.18
CA ARG A 414 4.80 -13.29 -1.90
C ARG A 414 4.75 -13.48 -3.42
N GLY A 415 3.57 -13.74 -3.97
CA GLY A 415 3.31 -13.68 -5.40
C GLY A 415 2.41 -12.51 -5.75
N LYS A 416 2.36 -12.16 -7.04
CA LYS A 416 1.40 -11.22 -7.62
C LYS A 416 0.89 -11.83 -8.93
N PRO A 417 -0.31 -11.48 -9.42
CA PRO A 417 -1.32 -10.61 -8.79
C PRO A 417 -1.89 -11.20 -7.50
N ASP A 418 -2.65 -10.43 -6.70
CA ASP A 418 -3.31 -10.98 -5.49
C ASP A 418 -4.56 -11.78 -5.86
N VAL A 419 -5.33 -11.31 -6.83
CA VAL A 419 -6.49 -12.01 -7.40
C VAL A 419 -6.61 -11.68 -8.88
N VAL A 420 -7.49 -12.39 -9.58
CA VAL A 420 -7.88 -12.06 -10.95
C VAL A 420 -9.36 -11.73 -11.05
N ALA A 421 -9.71 -10.94 -12.05
CA ALA A 421 -11.08 -10.61 -12.39
C ALA A 421 -11.26 -10.52 -13.92
N PRO A 422 -12.51 -10.54 -14.41
CA PRO A 422 -12.82 -10.33 -15.83
C PRO A 422 -12.16 -9.08 -16.40
N GLY A 423 -11.31 -9.24 -17.41
CA GLY A 423 -10.58 -8.14 -18.04
C GLY A 423 -10.43 -8.28 -19.55
N PHE A 424 -11.11 -9.24 -20.18
CA PHE A 424 -11.02 -9.48 -21.62
C PHE A 424 -12.31 -9.06 -22.35
N PHE A 425 -12.26 -7.97 -23.10
CA PHE A 425 -13.42 -7.39 -23.80
C PHE A 425 -14.66 -7.22 -22.91
N THR A 426 -14.45 -6.60 -21.76
CA THR A 426 -15.53 -6.16 -20.87
C THR A 426 -16.22 -4.95 -21.49
N VAL A 427 -17.54 -4.98 -21.60
CA VAL A 427 -18.35 -3.87 -22.11
C VAL A 427 -18.62 -2.89 -20.98
N SER A 428 -18.42 -1.59 -21.23
CA SER A 428 -18.72 -0.52 -20.28
C SER A 428 -18.98 0.80 -21.00
N ALA A 429 -19.24 1.87 -20.24
CA ALA A 429 -19.55 3.21 -20.71
C ALA A 429 -18.47 3.79 -21.64
N ASN A 430 -18.89 4.51 -22.67
CA ASN A 430 -18.01 5.18 -23.63
C ASN A 430 -17.91 6.68 -23.33
N ALA A 431 -16.71 7.25 -23.32
CA ALA A 431 -16.55 8.68 -23.13
C ALA A 431 -17.09 9.55 -24.27
N ARG A 432 -17.19 9.00 -25.49
CA ARG A 432 -17.50 9.76 -26.71
C ARG A 432 -18.98 9.80 -27.08
N ASP A 433 -19.80 9.06 -26.35
CA ASP A 433 -21.23 8.91 -26.63
C ASP A 433 -21.97 8.71 -25.30
N ASP A 434 -22.88 9.62 -24.97
CA ASP A 434 -23.62 9.61 -23.70
C ASP A 434 -24.53 8.38 -23.53
N ALA A 435 -24.81 7.63 -24.61
CA ALA A 435 -25.56 6.37 -24.57
C ALA A 435 -24.77 5.17 -25.13
N GLY A 436 -23.51 5.40 -25.53
CA GLY A 436 -22.71 4.41 -26.23
C GLY A 436 -21.90 3.54 -25.28
N TYR A 437 -21.70 2.28 -25.65
CA TYR A 437 -20.87 1.36 -24.89
C TYR A 437 -19.64 0.97 -25.70
N MET A 438 -18.57 0.51 -25.03
CA MET A 438 -17.38 0.02 -25.69
C MET A 438 -16.79 -1.18 -24.96
N ALA A 439 -16.15 -2.09 -25.72
CA ALA A 439 -15.48 -3.27 -25.19
C ALA A 439 -13.96 -3.09 -25.19
N LEU A 440 -13.35 -3.14 -24.00
CA LEU A 440 -11.90 -3.05 -23.82
C LEU A 440 -11.34 -4.29 -23.13
N ALA A 441 -10.08 -4.61 -23.41
CA ALA A 441 -9.34 -5.66 -22.72
C ALA A 441 -8.04 -5.12 -22.10
N GLY A 442 -7.80 -5.50 -20.84
CA GLY A 442 -6.65 -5.13 -20.04
C GLY A 442 -6.87 -5.50 -18.57
N THR A 443 -5.79 -5.58 -17.79
CA THR A 443 -5.89 -5.62 -16.32
C THR A 443 -6.55 -4.36 -15.76
N SER A 444 -6.51 -3.26 -16.52
CA SER A 444 -7.29 -2.05 -16.30
C SER A 444 -8.81 -2.24 -16.25
N MET A 445 -9.34 -3.28 -16.89
CA MET A 445 -10.76 -3.65 -16.85
C MET A 445 -11.07 -4.67 -15.75
N ALA A 446 -10.07 -5.43 -15.31
CA ALA A 446 -10.19 -6.35 -14.18
C ALA A 446 -10.18 -5.61 -12.83
N SER A 447 -9.25 -4.67 -12.64
CA SER A 447 -9.15 -3.84 -11.42
C SER A 447 -10.48 -3.19 -10.97
N PRO A 448 -11.26 -2.53 -11.85
CA PRO A 448 -12.53 -1.91 -11.46
C PRO A 448 -13.60 -2.92 -11.02
N HIS A 449 -13.56 -4.18 -11.49
CA HIS A 449 -14.46 -5.21 -10.94
C HIS A 449 -14.19 -5.40 -9.43
N VAL A 450 -12.92 -5.51 -9.04
CA VAL A 450 -12.51 -5.66 -7.63
C VAL A 450 -12.82 -4.40 -6.83
N ALA A 451 -12.59 -3.20 -7.38
CA ALA A 451 -12.96 -1.95 -6.70
C ALA A 451 -14.48 -1.87 -6.44
N GLY A 452 -15.32 -2.34 -7.38
CA GLY A 452 -16.75 -2.49 -7.17
C GLY A 452 -17.10 -3.52 -6.09
N VAL A 453 -16.41 -4.67 -6.04
CA VAL A 453 -16.56 -5.64 -4.94
C VAL A 453 -16.26 -5.00 -3.59
N VAL A 454 -15.17 -4.25 -3.48
CA VAL A 454 -14.84 -3.51 -2.26
C VAL A 454 -15.95 -2.53 -1.87
N ALA A 455 -16.59 -1.87 -2.85
CA ALA A 455 -17.72 -0.99 -2.58
C ALA A 455 -18.95 -1.74 -2.04
N LEU A 456 -19.29 -2.90 -2.60
CA LEU A 456 -20.36 -3.77 -2.07
C LEU A 456 -20.06 -4.19 -0.62
N LEU A 457 -18.84 -4.66 -0.35
CA LEU A 457 -18.42 -5.09 0.99
C LEU A 457 -18.52 -3.94 2.00
N LYS A 458 -17.99 -2.77 1.66
CA LYS A 458 -18.00 -1.62 2.58
C LYS A 458 -19.39 -1.00 2.74
N SER A 459 -20.26 -1.11 1.73
CA SER A 459 -21.66 -0.68 1.86
C SER A 459 -22.39 -1.54 2.89
N LYS A 460 -22.16 -2.85 2.86
CA LYS A 460 -22.68 -3.76 3.88
C LYS A 460 -22.06 -3.53 5.26
N GLN A 461 -20.74 -3.35 5.32
CA GLN A 461 -20.01 -3.14 6.57
C GLN A 461 -18.95 -2.03 6.41
N ARG A 462 -19.29 -0.83 6.92
CA ARG A 462 -18.50 0.40 6.71
C ARG A 462 -17.10 0.36 7.32
N ASP A 463 -16.94 -0.30 8.46
CA ASP A 463 -15.72 -0.29 9.25
C ASP A 463 -14.68 -1.35 8.85
N LEU A 464 -14.91 -2.05 7.73
CA LEU A 464 -13.96 -3.01 7.18
C LEU A 464 -12.62 -2.34 6.90
N THR A 465 -11.57 -2.91 7.49
CA THR A 465 -10.19 -2.48 7.20
C THR A 465 -9.73 -3.09 5.88
N TYR A 466 -8.65 -2.54 5.30
CA TYR A 466 -7.99 -3.16 4.15
C TYR A 466 -7.67 -4.65 4.40
N ALA A 467 -7.21 -5.00 5.60
CA ALA A 467 -6.87 -6.38 5.94
C ALA A 467 -8.09 -7.31 5.95
N ASP A 468 -9.26 -6.80 6.35
CA ASP A 468 -10.50 -7.57 6.35
C ASP A 468 -11.01 -7.80 4.92
N ILE A 469 -10.96 -6.75 4.10
CA ILE A 469 -11.30 -6.79 2.67
C ILE A 469 -10.37 -7.75 1.93
N TYR A 470 -9.06 -7.61 2.12
CA TYR A 470 -8.06 -8.49 1.51
C TYR A 470 -8.32 -9.95 1.89
N ARG A 471 -8.61 -10.22 3.17
CA ARG A 471 -8.91 -11.57 3.65
C ARG A 471 -10.18 -12.14 3.01
N LEU A 472 -11.27 -11.37 2.98
CA LEU A 472 -12.53 -11.80 2.34
C LEU A 472 -12.29 -12.17 0.89
N ILE A 473 -11.66 -11.26 0.13
CA ILE A 473 -11.38 -11.46 -1.29
C ILE A 473 -10.51 -12.70 -1.54
N THR A 474 -9.45 -12.89 -0.76
CA THR A 474 -8.47 -13.97 -1.01
C THR A 474 -8.89 -15.33 -0.47
N SER A 475 -9.71 -15.38 0.59
CA SER A 475 -10.19 -16.64 1.18
C SER A 475 -11.37 -17.25 0.43
N THR A 476 -12.18 -16.44 -0.27
CA THR A 476 -13.37 -16.91 -1.01
C THR A 476 -13.18 -16.89 -2.53
N ALA A 477 -11.97 -16.67 -3.02
CA ALA A 477 -11.69 -16.65 -4.46
C ALA A 477 -11.88 -18.04 -5.09
N ASP A 478 -12.49 -18.08 -6.27
CA ASP A 478 -12.70 -19.31 -7.02
C ASP A 478 -11.36 -19.83 -7.56
N ARG A 479 -11.08 -21.11 -7.33
CA ARG A 479 -9.83 -21.79 -7.72
C ARG A 479 -10.06 -22.97 -8.65
N ALA A 480 -11.02 -23.83 -8.29
CA ALA A 480 -11.28 -25.10 -9.00
C ALA A 480 -11.69 -24.91 -10.46
N VAL A 481 -12.25 -23.74 -10.80
CA VAL A 481 -12.68 -23.42 -12.16
C VAL A 481 -11.52 -22.98 -13.07
N LEU A 482 -10.37 -22.60 -12.51
CA LEU A 482 -9.29 -21.95 -13.25
C LEU A 482 -8.40 -22.97 -13.95
N GLN A 483 -8.09 -22.70 -15.22
CA GLN A 483 -7.34 -23.60 -16.09
C GLN A 483 -5.85 -23.25 -16.14
N PRO A 484 -4.94 -24.23 -16.34
CA PRO A 484 -3.52 -23.99 -16.59
C PRO A 484 -3.27 -23.09 -17.82
N GLU A 485 -2.05 -22.56 -17.92
CA GLU A 485 -1.72 -21.69 -19.05
C GLU A 485 -1.57 -22.53 -20.31
N PRO A 486 -2.25 -22.19 -21.42
CA PRO A 486 -2.04 -22.92 -22.65
C PRO A 486 -0.59 -22.72 -23.13
N ALA A 487 -0.04 -23.73 -23.80
CA ALA A 487 1.30 -23.64 -24.37
C ALA A 487 1.41 -22.50 -25.40
N ALA A 488 0.32 -22.17 -26.07
CA ALA A 488 0.21 -21.02 -26.95
C ALA A 488 -1.25 -20.53 -27.05
N TRP A 489 -1.45 -19.25 -27.32
CA TRP A 489 -2.75 -18.66 -27.62
C TRP A 489 -2.94 -18.52 -29.12
N THR A 490 -4.06 -19.02 -29.64
CA THR A 490 -4.44 -18.82 -31.04
C THR A 490 -5.47 -17.71 -31.13
N PHE A 491 -5.17 -16.67 -31.90
CA PHE A 491 -6.06 -15.53 -32.13
C PHE A 491 -7.03 -15.79 -33.28
N LYS A 492 -8.10 -14.98 -33.38
CA LYS A 492 -9.13 -15.10 -34.43
C LYS A 492 -8.59 -15.01 -35.85
N ASN A 493 -7.51 -14.26 -36.06
CA ASN A 493 -6.84 -14.11 -37.35
C ASN A 493 -5.89 -15.29 -37.67
N GLY A 494 -5.86 -16.33 -36.83
CA GLY A 494 -4.97 -17.48 -36.97
C GLY A 494 -3.54 -17.25 -36.48
N SER A 495 -3.18 -16.05 -36.01
CA SER A 495 -1.84 -15.85 -35.42
C SER A 495 -1.74 -16.56 -34.08
N VAL A 496 -0.54 -16.99 -33.73
CA VAL A 496 -0.26 -17.75 -32.50
C VAL A 496 0.75 -16.96 -31.66
N LEU A 497 0.44 -16.74 -30.38
CA LEU A 497 1.37 -16.20 -29.39
C LEU A 497 1.84 -17.34 -28.49
N GLY A 498 3.16 -17.51 -28.36
CA GLY A 498 3.74 -18.50 -27.47
C GLY A 498 5.27 -18.54 -27.54
N PRO A 499 5.92 -19.33 -26.66
CA PRO A 499 5.28 -20.17 -25.65
C PRO A 499 4.66 -19.36 -24.49
N GLY A 500 3.61 -19.89 -23.87
CA GLY A 500 3.14 -19.42 -22.56
C GLY A 500 4.21 -19.62 -21.48
N ALA A 501 4.08 -18.90 -20.36
CA ALA A 501 4.99 -18.99 -19.24
C ALA A 501 4.38 -19.86 -18.12
N VAL A 502 4.48 -21.17 -18.31
CA VAL A 502 4.01 -22.17 -17.35
C VAL A 502 4.86 -22.08 -16.07
N ASN A 503 4.22 -22.16 -14.89
CA ASN A 503 4.88 -22.20 -13.58
C ASN A 503 5.83 -21.02 -13.29
N CYS A 504 5.33 -19.78 -13.39
CA CYS A 504 6.14 -18.61 -13.05
C CYS A 504 6.74 -18.70 -11.63
N GLY A 505 8.07 -18.68 -11.55
CA GLY A 505 8.80 -18.77 -10.27
C GLY A 505 8.74 -20.13 -9.60
N ASP A 506 8.66 -21.21 -10.38
CA ASP A 506 8.63 -22.62 -9.93
C ASP A 506 7.44 -22.96 -9.01
N VAL A 507 6.36 -22.15 -9.07
CA VAL A 507 5.10 -22.42 -8.38
C VAL A 507 4.13 -23.06 -9.36
N LEU A 508 3.64 -24.26 -9.02
CA LEU A 508 2.64 -24.96 -9.82
C LEU A 508 1.35 -24.14 -9.95
N ASP A 509 0.73 -24.16 -11.14
CA ASP A 509 -0.57 -23.50 -11.38
C ASP A 509 -1.69 -24.00 -10.46
N SER A 510 -1.59 -25.25 -9.96
CA SER A 510 -2.53 -25.84 -9.00
C SER A 510 -2.20 -25.53 -7.53
N ALA A 511 -1.03 -24.96 -7.25
CA ALA A 511 -0.68 -24.49 -5.92
C ALA A 511 -1.34 -23.14 -5.68
N TRP A 512 -1.86 -22.93 -4.48
CA TRP A 512 -2.56 -21.68 -4.12
C TRP A 512 -1.97 -21.06 -2.86
N PRO A 513 -1.80 -19.74 -2.85
CA PRO A 513 -1.82 -18.84 -4.02
C PRO A 513 -0.62 -19.04 -4.99
N ASN A 514 -0.75 -18.62 -6.26
CA ASN A 514 0.30 -18.72 -7.30
C ASN A 514 0.58 -17.39 -8.05
N ASN A 515 1.68 -17.34 -8.80
CA ASN A 515 2.14 -16.14 -9.52
C ASN A 515 1.32 -15.77 -10.76
N ARG A 516 0.22 -16.48 -11.02
CA ARG A 516 -0.61 -16.33 -12.22
C ARG A 516 -1.98 -15.78 -11.87
N TYR A 517 -2.67 -16.46 -10.97
CA TYR A 517 -4.02 -16.17 -10.52
C TYR A 517 -4.06 -15.56 -9.11
N GLY A 518 -2.92 -15.46 -8.43
CA GLY A 518 -2.87 -15.08 -7.02
C GLY A 518 -3.63 -16.09 -6.18
N TYR A 519 -4.60 -15.63 -5.42
CA TYR A 519 -5.49 -16.46 -4.60
C TYR A 519 -6.66 -17.07 -5.38
N GLY A 520 -6.89 -16.65 -6.63
CA GLY A 520 -7.98 -17.12 -7.49
C GLY A 520 -8.76 -15.97 -8.13
N ARG A 521 -9.90 -16.31 -8.73
CA ARG A 521 -10.82 -15.33 -9.31
C ARG A 521 -11.76 -14.78 -8.24
N VAL A 522 -11.93 -13.46 -8.20
CA VAL A 522 -12.85 -12.83 -7.25
C VAL A 522 -14.30 -13.31 -7.45
N ASN A 523 -14.98 -13.61 -6.35
CA ASN A 523 -16.39 -14.01 -6.31
C ASN A 523 -17.06 -13.38 -5.08
N VAL A 524 -17.84 -12.31 -5.29
CA VAL A 524 -18.47 -11.57 -4.18
C VAL A 524 -19.65 -12.33 -3.57
N ALA A 525 -20.38 -13.13 -4.34
CA ALA A 525 -21.45 -13.98 -3.80
C ALA A 525 -20.93 -14.93 -2.72
N ALA A 526 -19.73 -15.49 -2.94
CA ALA A 526 -19.08 -16.37 -1.97
C ALA A 526 -18.72 -15.66 -0.64
N MET A 527 -18.70 -14.32 -0.61
CA MET A 527 -18.39 -13.51 0.58
C MET A 527 -19.63 -13.20 1.43
N PHE A 528 -20.85 -13.47 0.95
CA PHE A 528 -22.11 -13.23 1.67
C PHE A 528 -22.73 -14.55 2.15
N ARG A 529 -23.41 -14.51 3.30
CA ARG A 529 -24.33 -15.56 3.74
C ARG A 529 -25.72 -15.28 3.18
N GLU A 530 -26.62 -16.26 3.26
CA GLU A 530 -28.01 -16.13 2.81
C GLU A 530 -28.78 -15.00 3.53
N ASP A 531 -28.42 -14.68 4.78
CA ASP A 531 -28.99 -13.55 5.53
C ASP A 531 -28.41 -12.18 5.11
N GLY A 532 -27.51 -12.17 4.12
CA GLY A 532 -26.81 -10.99 3.63
C GLY A 532 -25.70 -10.49 4.54
N SER A 533 -25.35 -11.20 5.62
CA SER A 533 -24.17 -10.89 6.43
C SER A 533 -22.88 -11.33 5.71
N LEU A 534 -21.76 -10.66 6.00
CA LEU A 534 -20.48 -11.04 5.43
C LEU A 534 -19.93 -12.31 6.09
N LYS A 535 -19.44 -13.25 5.28
CA LYS A 535 -18.78 -14.45 5.76
C LYS A 535 -17.55 -14.10 6.58
N CYS A 536 -17.40 -14.81 7.67
CA CYS A 536 -16.38 -14.52 8.66
C CYS A 536 -15.27 -15.56 8.46
N GLY A 537 -14.48 -15.43 7.38
CA GLY A 537 -13.33 -16.29 7.05
C GLY A 537 -13.42 -17.71 7.62
N GLU A 538 -14.36 -18.51 7.11
CA GLU A 538 -14.32 -19.96 7.33
C GLU A 538 -13.06 -20.45 6.60
N GLY A 539 -12.30 -21.33 7.24
CA GLY A 539 -10.99 -21.76 6.74
C GLY A 539 -11.04 -22.08 5.24
N ASN A 540 -9.95 -21.75 4.54
CA ASN A 540 -9.74 -22.27 3.19
C ASN A 540 -9.87 -23.81 3.19
N ASP A 541 -10.01 -24.43 2.01
CA ASP A 541 -10.09 -25.90 1.83
C ASP A 541 -8.91 -26.70 2.45
N ASN A 542 -7.91 -26.00 3.00
CA ASN A 542 -6.75 -26.53 3.71
C ASN A 542 -6.78 -26.35 5.24
N GLY A 543 -7.87 -25.81 5.82
CA GLY A 543 -8.03 -25.62 7.27
C GLY A 543 -7.15 -24.55 7.92
N ASP A 544 -6.48 -23.69 7.15
CA ASP A 544 -5.65 -22.62 7.72
C ASP A 544 -6.51 -21.39 8.04
N ALA A 545 -6.93 -21.31 9.30
CA ALA A 545 -7.72 -20.21 9.85
C ALA A 545 -6.86 -19.19 10.63
N SER A 546 -5.53 -19.23 10.47
CA SER A 546 -4.59 -18.40 11.26
C SER A 546 -4.75 -16.89 11.08
N LEU A 547 -5.45 -16.47 10.02
CA LEU A 547 -5.76 -15.08 9.69
C LEU A 547 -7.18 -14.65 10.10
N SER A 548 -8.04 -15.57 10.53
CA SER A 548 -9.44 -15.29 10.88
C SER A 548 -9.56 -14.61 12.26
N PRO A 549 -10.37 -13.55 12.39
CA PRO A 549 -10.58 -12.91 13.68
C PRO A 549 -11.15 -13.86 14.74
N PRO A 550 -10.81 -13.68 16.03
CA PRO A 550 -11.28 -14.56 17.10
C PRO A 550 -12.80 -14.72 17.16
N HIS A 551 -13.57 -13.65 16.92
CA HIS A 551 -15.05 -13.71 16.93
C HIS A 551 -15.61 -14.58 15.79
N CYS A 552 -14.96 -14.58 14.62
CA CYS A 552 -15.37 -15.42 13.49
C CYS A 552 -15.16 -16.91 13.82
N LEU A 553 -14.01 -17.25 14.42
CA LEU A 553 -13.69 -18.62 14.81
C LEU A 553 -14.58 -19.13 15.95
N LEU A 554 -14.96 -18.26 16.88
CA LEU A 554 -15.93 -18.58 17.93
C LEU A 554 -17.34 -18.81 17.34
N ALA A 555 -17.79 -17.97 16.41
CA ALA A 555 -19.07 -18.16 15.73
C ALA A 555 -19.11 -19.47 14.91
N HIS A 556 -18.02 -19.80 14.19
CA HIS A 556 -17.91 -21.04 13.43
C HIS A 556 -17.92 -22.29 14.35
N PHE A 557 -17.30 -22.21 15.53
CA PHE A 557 -17.37 -23.28 16.53
C PHE A 557 -18.81 -23.52 17.03
N HIS A 558 -19.59 -22.45 17.31
CA HIS A 558 -20.99 -22.60 17.74
C HIS A 558 -21.90 -23.17 16.67
N ALA A 559 -21.61 -22.90 15.40
CA ALA A 559 -22.36 -23.44 14.26
C ALA A 559 -21.96 -24.89 13.93
N SER A 560 -20.82 -25.39 14.44
CA SER A 560 -20.36 -26.76 14.19
C SER A 560 -21.24 -27.77 14.93
N PRO A 561 -21.72 -28.84 14.25
CA PRO A 561 -22.52 -29.90 14.87
C PRO A 561 -21.70 -30.75 15.85
N LEU A 562 -20.37 -30.75 15.71
CA LEU A 562 -19.44 -31.37 16.63
C LEU A 562 -18.80 -30.27 17.47
N GLN A 563 -19.36 -30.01 18.65
CA GLN A 563 -18.84 -29.05 19.64
C GLN A 563 -17.54 -29.56 20.33
N ASP A 564 -16.70 -30.29 19.60
CA ASP A 564 -15.43 -30.80 20.09
C ASP A 564 -14.33 -29.74 19.87
N GLU A 565 -13.97 -29.02 20.94
CA GLU A 565 -12.93 -27.98 20.91
C GLU A 565 -11.56 -28.51 20.48
N ALA A 566 -11.24 -29.74 20.84
CA ALA A 566 -9.95 -30.36 20.58
C ALA A 566 -9.78 -30.68 19.10
N LYS A 567 -10.83 -31.20 18.47
CA LYS A 567 -10.91 -31.43 17.03
C LYS A 567 -10.96 -30.11 16.25
N PHE A 568 -11.79 -29.16 16.69
CA PHE A 568 -11.89 -27.84 16.07
C PHE A 568 -10.55 -27.08 16.02
N CYS A 569 -9.78 -27.10 17.11
CA CYS A 569 -8.46 -26.47 17.14
C CYS A 569 -7.47 -27.09 16.14
N VAL A 570 -7.56 -28.40 15.92
CA VAL A 570 -6.69 -29.12 14.97
C VAL A 570 -7.10 -28.77 13.54
N ASP A 571 -8.40 -28.85 13.27
CA ASP A 571 -8.97 -28.60 11.94
C ASP A 571 -8.75 -27.15 11.48
N MET A 572 -8.72 -26.19 12.40
CA MET A 572 -8.52 -24.75 12.12
C MET A 572 -7.07 -24.27 12.34
N GLN A 573 -6.14 -25.18 12.66
CA GLN A 573 -4.73 -24.87 12.98
C GLN A 573 -4.53 -23.82 14.09
N ILE A 574 -5.40 -23.84 15.12
CA ILE A 574 -5.36 -22.91 16.26
C ILE A 574 -4.62 -23.57 17.42
N ALA A 575 -3.61 -22.88 17.96
CA ALA A 575 -2.98 -23.32 19.21
C ALA A 575 -4.01 -23.39 20.34
N ARG A 576 -4.17 -24.56 20.99
CA ARG A 576 -5.17 -24.77 22.06
C ARG A 576 -5.09 -23.74 23.19
N SER A 577 -3.89 -23.22 23.50
CA SER A 577 -3.70 -22.16 24.49
C SER A 577 -4.37 -20.84 24.08
N ARG A 578 -4.30 -20.49 22.80
CA ARG A 578 -4.93 -19.30 22.22
C ARG A 578 -6.45 -19.47 22.14
N TRP A 579 -6.92 -20.63 21.70
CA TRP A 579 -8.34 -20.97 21.68
C TRP A 579 -8.97 -20.88 23.08
N ARG A 580 -8.33 -21.47 24.09
CA ARG A 580 -8.77 -21.39 25.49
C ARG A 580 -8.81 -19.94 25.98
N GLY A 581 -7.83 -19.12 25.59
CA GLY A 581 -7.83 -17.69 25.87
C GLY A 581 -9.02 -16.95 25.25
N TRP A 582 -9.44 -17.34 24.04
CA TRP A 582 -10.63 -16.80 23.40
C TRP A 582 -11.93 -17.30 24.03
N ARG A 583 -12.05 -18.59 24.34
CA ARG A 583 -13.20 -19.18 25.05
C ARG A 583 -13.43 -18.54 26.42
N ASN A 584 -12.36 -18.31 27.18
CA ASN A 584 -12.44 -17.63 28.47
C ASN A 584 -12.88 -16.17 28.36
N ASN A 585 -12.68 -15.53 27.21
CA ASN A 585 -13.08 -14.15 26.94
C ASN A 585 -14.19 -14.09 25.89
N GLU A 586 -14.90 -15.18 25.63
CA GLU A 586 -15.78 -15.34 24.48
C GLU A 586 -16.89 -14.30 24.48
N HIS A 587 -17.50 -14.09 25.64
CA HIS A 587 -18.53 -13.07 25.80
C HIS A 587 -17.98 -11.64 25.54
N ALA A 588 -16.71 -11.37 25.83
CA ALA A 588 -16.08 -10.09 25.52
C ALA A 588 -15.65 -9.98 24.05
N ILE A 589 -15.24 -11.08 23.43
CA ILE A 589 -14.81 -11.16 22.03
C ILE A 589 -16.02 -11.07 21.08
N LEU A 590 -17.09 -11.80 21.36
CA LEU A 590 -18.34 -11.76 20.57
C LEU A 590 -19.08 -10.43 20.74
N ARG A 591 -18.95 -9.76 21.89
CA ARG A 591 -19.44 -8.37 22.09
C ARG A 591 -18.51 -7.30 21.50
N SER A 592 -17.23 -7.63 21.28
CA SER A 592 -16.22 -6.68 20.84
C SER A 592 -16.30 -6.48 19.32
N LYS A 593 -16.60 -5.26 18.89
CA LYS A 593 -16.52 -4.82 17.47
C LYS A 593 -15.10 -4.66 16.93
N ARG A 594 -14.08 -5.21 17.61
CA ARG A 594 -12.68 -5.17 17.15
C ARG A 594 -12.41 -6.41 16.28
N HIS A 595 -12.37 -6.20 14.97
CA HIS A 595 -12.25 -7.30 13.99
C HIS A 595 -10.79 -7.68 13.61
N GLY A 596 -9.79 -7.31 14.40
CA GLY A 596 -8.37 -7.59 14.10
C GLY A 596 -7.77 -8.81 14.81
N SER A 597 -6.82 -9.49 14.17
CA SER A 597 -6.06 -10.65 14.73
C SER A 597 -5.20 -10.33 15.97
N LYS A 598 -5.10 -9.04 16.34
CA LYS A 598 -4.33 -8.53 17.50
C LYS A 598 -5.10 -7.50 18.33
N GLY A 599 -6.43 -7.55 18.35
CA GLY A 599 -7.21 -6.73 19.26
C GLY A 599 -6.93 -7.14 20.71
N SER A 600 -5.97 -6.50 21.39
CA SER A 600 -5.95 -6.57 22.85
C SER A 600 -7.26 -5.96 23.35
N LEU A 601 -7.98 -6.71 24.17
CA LEU A 601 -9.12 -6.20 24.93
C LEU A 601 -8.56 -5.02 25.74
N GLY A 602 -9.07 -3.82 25.50
CA GLY A 602 -8.52 -2.59 26.06
C GLY A 602 -8.35 -2.71 27.57
N GLY A 603 -7.12 -2.58 28.04
CA GLY A 603 -6.79 -2.73 29.46
C GLY A 603 -5.31 -3.10 29.64
N GLN A 604 -4.50 -2.07 29.93
CA GLN A 604 -3.08 -2.12 30.30
C GLN A 604 -2.09 -2.27 29.14
N GLY A 605 -1.56 -1.13 28.69
CA GLY A 605 -0.16 -1.11 28.26
C GLY A 605 0.71 -1.65 29.39
N CYS A 606 1.76 -2.42 29.07
CA CYS A 606 2.69 -2.93 30.07
C CYS A 606 3.13 -1.82 31.03
N LYS A 607 2.99 -2.04 32.34
CA LYS A 607 3.49 -1.12 33.38
C LYS A 607 4.91 -0.68 33.05
N THR A 608 5.18 0.62 33.07
CA THR A 608 6.51 1.18 32.83
C THR A 608 7.45 0.74 33.96
N ILE A 609 8.22 -0.33 33.73
CA ILE A 609 9.12 -0.91 34.75
C ILE A 609 10.28 0.03 35.10
N ILE A 610 10.74 0.87 34.16
CA ILE A 610 11.80 1.87 34.40
C ILE A 610 11.19 3.27 34.31
N PRO A 611 10.93 3.93 35.45
CA PRO A 611 10.26 5.23 35.47
C PRO A 611 11.13 6.37 34.90
N PHE A 612 12.45 6.21 34.89
CA PHE A 612 13.44 7.19 34.39
C PHE A 612 13.98 6.87 32.99
N LYS A 613 13.18 6.19 32.16
CA LYS A 613 13.56 5.73 30.82
C LYS A 613 14.22 6.84 29.98
N ASP A 614 13.63 8.03 29.96
CA ASP A 614 14.07 9.11 29.08
C ASP A 614 15.44 9.68 29.49
N ALA A 615 15.70 9.79 30.80
CA ALA A 615 17.01 10.19 31.32
C ALA A 615 18.10 9.15 31.01
N LEU A 616 17.76 7.86 31.07
CA LEU A 616 18.67 6.79 30.68
C LEU A 616 18.98 6.82 29.18
N LEU A 617 18.00 7.17 28.33
CA LEU A 617 18.21 7.31 26.89
C LEU A 617 19.06 8.52 26.55
N ALA A 618 18.83 9.67 27.19
CA ALA A 618 19.67 10.86 27.02
C ALA A 618 21.16 10.53 27.25
N TYR A 619 21.47 9.81 28.33
CA TYR A 619 22.82 9.33 28.62
C TYR A 619 23.38 8.38 27.54
N ILE A 620 22.55 7.48 27.01
CA ILE A 620 22.99 6.54 25.96
C ILE A 620 23.30 7.28 24.66
N HIS A 621 22.51 8.30 24.31
CA HIS A 621 22.75 9.12 23.12
C HIS A 621 24.01 9.98 23.27
N GLU A 622 24.15 10.70 24.38
CA GLU A 622 25.35 11.49 24.70
C GLU A 622 26.63 10.66 24.60
N ARG A 623 26.63 9.44 25.18
CA ARG A 623 27.78 8.54 25.12
C ARG A 623 28.09 8.01 23.72
N ARG A 624 27.09 7.90 22.85
CA ARG A 624 27.26 7.47 21.45
C ARG A 624 27.81 8.60 20.59
N ASP A 625 27.43 9.84 20.88
CA ASP A 625 27.92 11.03 20.17
C ASP A 625 29.41 11.29 20.47
N GLU A 626 29.90 10.86 21.64
CA GLU A 626 31.33 10.86 22.00
C GLU A 626 32.15 9.69 21.38
N GLU A 627 31.64 9.00 20.36
CA GLU A 627 32.23 7.83 19.67
C GLU A 627 32.58 6.62 20.57
N LYS A 628 32.07 6.55 21.81
CA LYS A 628 32.35 5.43 22.72
C LYS A 628 31.25 4.37 22.69
N PHE A 629 31.65 3.10 22.58
CA PHE A 629 30.72 1.97 22.63
C PHE A 629 29.94 1.94 23.95
N VAL A 630 28.61 1.88 23.86
CA VAL A 630 27.75 1.73 25.04
C VAL A 630 27.48 0.25 25.30
N ARG A 631 28.04 -0.29 26.38
CA ARG A 631 27.74 -1.63 26.89
C ARG A 631 26.66 -1.55 27.96
N VAL A 632 25.96 -2.66 28.20
CA VAL A 632 25.00 -2.80 29.33
C VAL A 632 25.65 -2.37 30.66
N PHE A 633 26.94 -2.64 30.83
CA PHE A 633 27.74 -2.18 31.96
C PHE A 633 27.72 -0.66 32.17
N HIS A 634 27.79 0.14 31.11
CA HIS A 634 27.75 1.61 31.19
C HIS A 634 26.37 2.09 31.69
N MET A 635 25.31 1.50 31.16
CA MET A 635 23.93 1.77 31.61
C MET A 635 23.76 1.40 33.10
N MET A 636 24.28 0.24 33.52
CA MET A 636 24.23 -0.19 34.91
C MET A 636 24.99 0.74 35.86
N ARG A 637 26.18 1.20 35.46
CA ARG A 637 26.95 2.20 36.23
C ARG A 637 26.19 3.52 36.36
N TRP A 638 25.54 3.97 35.29
CA TRP A 638 24.74 5.17 35.31
C TRP A 638 23.52 5.04 36.25
N ILE A 639 22.80 3.91 36.18
CA ILE A 639 21.66 3.63 37.08
C ILE A 639 22.12 3.55 38.54
N ARG A 640 23.24 2.87 38.81
CA ARG A 640 23.79 2.76 40.17
C ARG A 640 24.14 4.13 40.77
N ARG A 641 24.56 5.10 39.95
CA ARG A 641 24.94 6.45 40.39
C ARG A 641 23.75 7.40 40.51
N ASN A 642 22.80 7.34 39.57
CA ASN A 642 21.74 8.35 39.46
C ASN A 642 20.38 7.87 39.95
N GLN A 643 20.19 6.55 40.10
CA GLN A 643 18.90 5.90 40.38
C GLN A 643 19.08 4.78 41.42
N HIS A 644 19.89 5.04 42.44
CA HIS A 644 20.32 4.04 43.43
C HIS A 644 19.15 3.44 44.22
N GLU A 645 18.22 4.29 44.69
CA GLU A 645 17.06 3.88 45.47
C GLU A 645 16.13 2.94 44.69
N TRP A 646 15.86 3.28 43.43
CA TRP A 646 15.10 2.40 42.52
C TRP A 646 15.83 1.09 42.26
N LEU A 647 17.16 1.13 42.05
CA LEU A 647 17.95 -0.07 41.79
C LEU A 647 17.91 -1.03 42.98
N THR A 648 18.06 -0.52 44.19
CA THR A 648 18.00 -1.32 45.42
C THR A 648 16.61 -1.93 45.59
N THR A 649 15.55 -1.13 45.40
CA THR A 649 14.17 -1.62 45.44
C THR A 649 13.93 -2.71 44.40
N TYR A 650 14.37 -2.48 43.16
CA TYR A 650 14.23 -3.43 42.05
C TYR A 650 14.94 -4.75 42.34
N LEU A 651 16.17 -4.72 42.86
CA LEU A 651 16.95 -5.92 43.18
C LEU A 651 16.34 -6.69 44.37
N ASN A 652 15.77 -6.00 45.36
CA ASN A 652 15.06 -6.64 46.48
C ASN A 652 13.80 -7.40 46.05
N THR A 653 13.22 -7.09 44.88
CA THR A 653 12.11 -7.90 44.30
C THR A 653 12.57 -9.23 43.71
N LYS A 654 13.87 -9.51 43.66
CA LYS A 654 14.45 -10.67 42.97
C LYS A 654 14.91 -11.71 43.99
N LYS A 655 14.82 -12.98 43.60
CA LYS A 655 15.10 -14.13 44.48
C LYS A 655 16.51 -14.14 45.06
N ASN A 656 17.51 -13.66 44.32
CA ASN A 656 18.90 -13.54 44.76
C ASN A 656 19.69 -12.54 43.88
N PRO A 657 20.89 -12.10 44.31
CA PRO A 657 21.68 -11.09 43.61
C PRO A 657 22.08 -11.47 42.17
N SER A 658 22.41 -12.73 41.91
CA SER A 658 22.80 -13.21 40.57
C SER A 658 21.62 -13.16 39.58
N THR A 659 20.43 -13.58 40.02
CA THR A 659 19.19 -13.48 39.23
C THR A 659 18.78 -12.02 39.04
N GLY A 660 19.02 -11.16 40.03
CA GLY A 660 18.77 -9.72 39.94
C GLY A 660 19.64 -9.04 38.89
N TYR A 661 20.93 -9.37 38.85
CA TYR A 661 21.87 -8.88 37.84
C TYR A 661 21.47 -9.33 36.43
N GLY A 662 21.17 -10.61 36.23
CA GLY A 662 20.72 -11.15 34.94
C GLY A 662 19.41 -10.52 34.48
N SER A 663 18.45 -10.36 35.40
CA SER A 663 17.15 -9.72 35.14
C SER A 663 17.31 -8.26 34.71
N LEU A 664 18.17 -7.49 35.39
CA LEU A 664 18.47 -6.11 35.02
C LEU A 664 19.15 -6.01 33.66
N CYS A 665 20.11 -6.89 33.35
CA CYS A 665 20.75 -6.95 32.04
C CYS A 665 19.75 -7.20 30.91
N CYS A 666 18.82 -8.16 31.09
CA CYS A 666 17.76 -8.43 30.12
C CYS A 666 16.83 -7.23 29.95
N LEU A 667 16.47 -6.56 31.03
CA LEU A 667 15.62 -5.37 31.01
C LEU A 667 16.26 -4.22 30.21
N LEU A 668 17.55 -3.96 30.43
CA LEU A 668 18.31 -2.93 29.71
C LEU A 668 18.49 -3.27 28.23
N ARG A 669 18.75 -4.53 27.89
CA ARG A 669 18.80 -4.98 26.49
C ARG A 669 17.45 -4.80 25.79
N ARG A 670 16.34 -5.12 26.45
CA ARG A 670 14.98 -4.93 25.92
C ARG A 670 14.67 -3.45 25.66
N ILE A 671 15.11 -2.54 26.52
CA ILE A 671 15.01 -1.11 26.25
C ILE A 671 15.78 -0.76 24.98
N CYS A 672 17.04 -1.17 24.85
CA CYS A 672 17.82 -0.88 23.64
C CYS A 672 17.16 -1.44 22.37
N THR A 673 16.62 -2.66 22.42
CA THR A 673 15.90 -3.27 21.29
C THR A 673 14.63 -2.48 20.95
N ARG A 674 13.84 -2.07 21.95
CA ARG A 674 12.59 -1.34 21.74
C ARG A 674 12.84 0.04 21.14
N GLU A 675 13.87 0.75 21.60
CA GLU A 675 14.25 2.06 21.07
C GLU A 675 15.11 1.95 19.79
N ARG A 676 15.19 0.75 19.18
CA ARG A 676 15.92 0.46 17.94
C ARG A 676 17.39 0.91 17.98
N LEU A 677 18.03 0.86 19.16
CA LEU A 677 19.45 1.10 19.28
C LEU A 677 20.19 -0.11 18.71
N SER A 678 20.83 0.09 17.55
CA SER A 678 21.57 -0.92 16.80
C SER A 678 22.61 -1.64 17.67
N GLN A 679 22.50 -2.97 17.78
CA GLN A 679 23.59 -3.84 18.24
C GLN A 679 24.46 -4.21 17.04
N ARG A 680 25.78 -4.01 17.14
CA ARG A 680 26.69 -4.55 16.13
C ARG A 680 26.74 -6.07 16.31
N VAL A 681 26.18 -6.81 15.35
CA VAL A 681 26.44 -8.25 15.23
C VAL A 681 27.88 -8.37 14.73
N PRO A 682 28.74 -9.22 15.32
CA PRO A 682 30.06 -9.49 14.76
C PRO A 682 29.87 -10.03 13.33
N CYS A 683 30.18 -9.21 12.33
CA CYS A 683 30.25 -9.67 10.96
C CYS A 683 31.65 -10.25 10.73
N VAL A 684 31.75 -11.51 10.32
CA VAL A 684 32.99 -12.05 9.79
C VAL A 684 33.15 -11.45 8.39
N ASN A 685 33.79 -10.29 8.30
CA ASN A 685 34.25 -9.80 7.01
C ASN A 685 35.38 -10.70 6.56
N LYS A 686 35.19 -11.47 5.48
CA LYS A 686 36.29 -12.13 4.79
C LYS A 686 37.11 -11.05 4.08
N VAL A 687 38.09 -10.51 4.79
CA VAL A 687 39.12 -9.63 4.24
C VAL A 687 40.19 -10.52 3.61
N ARG A 688 40.76 -10.14 2.46
CA ARG A 688 41.86 -10.90 1.85
C ARG A 688 43.07 -10.87 2.79
N GLN A 689 43.82 -11.97 2.88
CA GLN A 689 44.98 -12.10 3.77
C GLN A 689 45.98 -10.95 3.57
N GLU A 690 46.23 -10.56 2.31
CA GLU A 690 47.10 -9.43 1.95
C GLU A 690 46.71 -8.11 2.63
N VAL A 691 45.39 -7.83 2.71
CA VAL A 691 44.89 -6.59 3.34
C VAL A 691 45.01 -6.69 4.87
N LEU A 692 44.90 -7.89 5.45
CA LEU A 692 45.15 -8.09 6.88
C LEU A 692 46.63 -7.92 7.20
N ASP A 693 47.51 -8.46 6.36
CA ASP A 693 48.96 -8.37 6.51
C ASP A 693 49.43 -6.91 6.39
N ASP A 694 48.90 -6.14 5.43
CA ASP A 694 49.18 -4.70 5.29
C ASP A 694 48.73 -3.90 6.51
N VAL A 695 47.53 -4.16 7.02
CA VAL A 695 47.02 -3.49 8.23
C VAL A 695 47.85 -3.86 9.45
N TRP A 696 48.27 -5.12 9.56
CA TRP A 696 49.13 -5.60 10.65
C TRP A 696 50.52 -4.98 10.59
N LEU A 697 51.14 -4.91 9.41
CA LEU A 697 52.43 -4.27 9.20
C LEU A 697 52.35 -2.76 9.50
N GLY A 698 51.31 -2.09 9.00
CA GLY A 698 51.07 -0.67 9.28
C GLY A 698 50.86 -0.39 10.76
N TYR A 699 50.07 -1.23 11.44
CA TYR A 699 49.88 -1.13 12.89
C TYR A 699 51.19 -1.39 13.66
N ALA A 700 51.94 -2.44 13.30
CA ALA A 700 53.20 -2.77 13.95
C ALA A 700 54.22 -1.64 13.80
N ALA A 701 54.38 -1.08 12.60
CA ALA A 701 55.27 0.05 12.36
C ALA A 701 54.89 1.27 13.20
N HIS A 702 53.59 1.61 13.24
CA HIS A 702 53.10 2.73 14.04
C HIS A 702 53.26 2.49 15.55
N PHE A 703 52.90 1.30 16.03
CA PHE A 703 52.97 0.91 17.43
C PHE A 703 54.41 0.93 17.93
N TRP A 704 55.33 0.27 17.22
CA TRP A 704 56.73 0.21 17.62
C TRP A 704 57.45 1.54 17.49
N SER A 705 57.04 2.41 16.56
CA SER A 705 57.52 3.80 16.51
C SER A 705 57.01 4.61 17.71
N LYS A 706 55.72 4.53 18.02
CA LYS A 706 55.09 5.31 19.10
C LYS A 706 55.57 4.90 20.49
N TYR A 707 55.83 3.62 20.71
CA TYR A 707 56.22 3.06 22.00
C TYR A 707 57.69 2.62 22.03
N HIS A 708 58.55 3.18 21.16
CA HIS A 708 59.96 2.80 21.08
C HIS A 708 60.73 3.01 22.39
N ASP A 709 60.32 4.01 23.19
CA ASP A 709 60.91 4.34 24.49
C ASP A 709 60.43 3.44 25.65
N VAL A 710 59.41 2.60 25.42
CA VAL A 710 58.87 1.70 26.45
C VAL A 710 59.65 0.38 26.42
N PRO A 711 60.26 -0.05 27.53
CA PRO A 711 60.93 -1.35 27.59
C PRO A 711 59.95 -2.46 27.20
N ARG A 712 60.35 -3.34 26.27
CA ARG A 712 59.48 -4.40 25.74
C ARG A 712 58.90 -5.31 26.83
N SER A 713 59.60 -5.48 27.95
CA SER A 713 59.14 -6.23 29.13
C SER A 713 57.90 -5.65 29.81
N GLN A 714 57.55 -4.39 29.52
CA GLN A 714 56.36 -3.71 30.05
C GLN A 714 55.19 -3.71 29.05
N ILE A 715 55.38 -4.26 27.85
CA ILE A 715 54.33 -4.35 26.83
C ILE A 715 53.68 -5.73 26.93
N LEU A 716 52.44 -5.78 27.43
CA LEU A 716 51.67 -7.01 27.62
C LEU A 716 50.68 -7.21 26.46
N ASN A 717 50.69 -8.39 25.85
CA ASN A 717 49.67 -8.77 24.86
C ASN A 717 48.46 -9.40 25.57
N THR A 718 47.30 -8.74 25.53
CA THR A 718 46.09 -9.19 26.22
C THR A 718 45.33 -10.32 25.52
N ASP A 719 45.75 -10.70 24.31
CA ASP A 719 45.05 -11.70 23.48
C ASP A 719 45.76 -13.07 23.46
N VAL A 720 46.91 -13.21 24.12
CA VAL A 720 47.52 -14.52 24.38
C VAL A 720 47.05 -14.99 25.76
N PRO A 721 46.40 -16.17 25.88
CA PRO A 721 46.14 -16.75 27.18
C PRO A 721 47.48 -16.99 27.85
N THR A 722 47.76 -16.30 28.96
CA THR A 722 48.86 -16.63 29.83
C THR A 722 48.62 -18.05 30.34
N SER A 723 49.43 -19.00 29.87
CA SER A 723 49.54 -20.34 30.45
C SER A 723 49.93 -20.27 31.92
#